data_AF-A0A955RTU7-F1
#
_entry.id   AF-A0A955RTU7-F1
#
_cell.length_a   1.000
_cell.length_b   1.000
_cell.length_c   1.000
_cell.angle_alpha   90.00
_cell.angle_beta   90.00
_cell.angle_gamma   90.00
#
_symmetry.space_group_name_H-M   'P 1'
#
loop_
_entity.id
_entity.type
_entity.pdbx_description
1 polymer ?
#
loop_
_entity_poly.entity_id
_entity_poly.type
_entity_poly.pdbx_seq_one_letter_code
_entity_poly.pdbx_strand_id
1 'polypeptide(L)'
;QSLRTEFVNFSDLKVDQAVLAKVPTKFAWYYKILPITFNRNLLTVATSTPLDVKMVDELRVNLGADIEYVLGEEHHLIEALKRHYGLASDTIDRILTNEPERQTRAIDNGQWIEDLEQTSEDPTVSHLVNRIILEAYQKRATDIHIEPYRDKVRFRYRIDGVLVDANLPERVKVFLPQILSRIKILANLSITEKRLPQDGSAVVKTNEQQLDLRISTMPTPRGESIVVRILPTKVRLLSLENLGFNPDSVSKFRDIIKKPHGIVFITGPTGSGKTTTLYACLNEINSSTRKIITIEDPVEYEMDGITQVQVNPKVEFHFATGLRSILRHDPDIIMVGEVRDPETAEIAIKTALTGHLVFSTLHTNDASSGITRLIDMGIESYLVASSVEAFVAQRLVRVICPECKTVDESCMPGVKSEIARSLGLSEQDEITIYRGAGCDHCNQTGYYGRIAVYEILMLDDVIRAAVLDKPRSDHIKRIAMRRGLKTLRQNGWKAVLDGITTPDEVVNVTVKDESIEELAGTATPAGERSAGEAATPLPTRSGGNGLPQSAYQQRIYPRINTPAPFSYRRVRRPGVTTDPVVEYGEERQAMTHDLSAGGMCFYCDEEIKVGAVLEIELTLTGEETRCIHCLSRVCRSGERNDSQDARHRVCVYFLDMTTEDRRAVSQYIQKILSSATNPVHS
;
A
#
# COMPACT_ATOMS: atom_id res chain seq x y z
N GLN A 1 -37.97 -3.54 -39.05
CA GLN A 1 -39.45 -3.52 -39.13
C GLN A 1 -40.04 -4.58 -40.09
N SER A 2 -39.36 -5.00 -41.16
CA SER A 2 -39.87 -6.02 -42.10
C SER A 2 -39.87 -7.47 -41.58
N LEU A 3 -39.08 -7.80 -40.55
CA LEU A 3 -38.88 -9.18 -40.06
C LEU A 3 -39.75 -9.61 -38.85
N ARG A 4 -40.61 -8.72 -38.31
CA ARG A 4 -41.45 -8.98 -37.11
C ARG A 4 -40.70 -9.61 -35.91
N THR A 5 -39.40 -9.38 -35.78
CA THR A 5 -38.54 -9.91 -34.71
C THR A 5 -38.36 -8.86 -33.62
N GLU A 6 -38.43 -9.26 -32.35
CA GLU A 6 -38.19 -8.36 -31.23
C GLU A 6 -36.73 -7.88 -31.21
N PHE A 7 -36.53 -6.61 -30.88
CA PHE A 7 -35.20 -5.99 -30.77
C PHE A 7 -34.81 -5.93 -29.30
N VAL A 8 -33.65 -6.48 -28.95
CA VAL A 8 -33.18 -6.54 -27.56
C VAL A 8 -32.26 -5.37 -27.28
N ASN A 9 -32.55 -4.70 -26.17
CA ASN A 9 -31.61 -3.78 -25.55
C ASN A 9 -30.68 -4.55 -24.60
N PHE A 10 -29.37 -4.55 -24.88
CA PHE A 10 -28.38 -5.32 -24.13
C PHE A 10 -27.90 -4.65 -22.83
N SER A 11 -28.19 -3.36 -22.64
CA SER A 11 -27.68 -2.58 -21.50
C SER A 11 -28.19 -3.09 -20.14
N ASP A 12 -29.42 -3.61 -20.09
CA ASP A 12 -30.08 -4.08 -18.86
C ASP A 12 -30.32 -5.60 -18.81
N LEU A 13 -29.76 -6.35 -19.77
CA LEU A 13 -30.06 -7.77 -19.94
C LEU A 13 -29.33 -8.63 -18.89
N LYS A 14 -30.08 -9.14 -17.91
CA LYS A 14 -29.58 -10.15 -16.96
C LYS A 14 -29.92 -11.55 -17.45
N VAL A 15 -28.91 -12.25 -17.97
CA VAL A 15 -29.04 -13.65 -18.40
C VAL A 15 -28.62 -14.58 -17.27
N ASP A 16 -29.42 -15.62 -17.02
CA ASP A 16 -29.10 -16.67 -16.05
C ASP A 16 -27.86 -17.47 -16.50
N GLN A 17 -26.96 -17.76 -15.56
CA GLN A 17 -25.74 -18.52 -15.80
C GLN A 17 -26.05 -19.95 -16.30
N ALA A 18 -27.19 -20.52 -15.90
CA ALA A 18 -27.66 -21.81 -16.41
C ALA A 18 -27.99 -21.78 -17.92
N VAL A 19 -28.44 -20.63 -18.43
CA VAL A 19 -28.74 -20.40 -19.84
C VAL A 19 -27.46 -20.14 -20.62
N LEU A 20 -26.52 -19.36 -20.07
CA LEU A 20 -25.20 -19.14 -20.65
C LEU A 20 -24.42 -20.46 -20.79
N ALA A 21 -24.52 -21.36 -19.83
CA ALA A 21 -23.84 -22.66 -19.87
C ALA A 21 -24.36 -23.60 -20.99
N LYS A 22 -25.54 -23.34 -21.56
CA LYS A 22 -26.09 -24.16 -22.66
C LYS A 22 -25.39 -23.93 -23.99
N VAL A 23 -24.82 -22.74 -24.21
CA VAL A 23 -24.10 -22.42 -25.44
C VAL A 23 -22.61 -22.40 -25.11
N PRO A 24 -21.80 -23.31 -25.68
CA PRO A 24 -20.36 -23.27 -25.50
C PRO A 24 -19.81 -21.91 -25.95
N THR A 25 -18.86 -21.35 -25.20
CA THR A 25 -18.34 -20.00 -25.46
C THR A 25 -17.80 -19.83 -26.88
N LYS A 26 -17.09 -20.85 -27.40
CA LYS A 26 -16.60 -20.89 -28.78
C LYS A 26 -17.72 -20.77 -29.81
N PHE A 27 -18.87 -21.39 -29.55
CA PHE A 27 -20.06 -21.32 -30.39
C PHE A 27 -20.69 -19.91 -30.33
N ALA A 28 -20.80 -19.34 -29.14
CA ALA A 28 -21.32 -17.98 -28.93
C ALA A 28 -20.49 -16.91 -29.67
N TRP A 29 -19.16 -17.03 -29.64
CA TRP A 29 -18.27 -16.10 -30.34
C TRP A 29 -18.20 -16.34 -31.85
N TYR A 30 -18.22 -17.59 -32.31
CA TYR A 30 -18.13 -17.92 -33.73
C TYR A 30 -19.35 -17.43 -34.52
N TYR A 31 -20.56 -17.73 -34.03
CA TYR A 31 -21.80 -17.30 -34.67
C TYR A 31 -22.24 -15.90 -34.24
N LYS A 32 -21.48 -15.24 -33.35
CA LYS A 32 -21.82 -13.96 -32.72
C LYS A 32 -23.25 -13.99 -32.19
N ILE A 33 -23.48 -14.84 -31.21
CA ILE A 33 -24.80 -15.08 -30.63
C ILE A 33 -24.76 -15.07 -29.10
N LEU A 34 -25.78 -14.47 -28.48
CA LEU A 34 -25.93 -14.46 -27.02
C LEU A 34 -27.22 -15.19 -26.63
N PRO A 35 -27.17 -16.31 -25.88
CA PRO A 35 -28.39 -16.94 -25.39
C PRO A 35 -29.02 -16.06 -24.30
N ILE A 36 -30.34 -15.90 -24.33
CA ILE A 36 -31.09 -15.01 -23.43
C ILE A 36 -31.98 -15.81 -22.48
N THR A 37 -32.80 -16.71 -23.02
CA THR A 37 -33.68 -17.57 -22.21
C THR A 37 -33.70 -18.98 -22.77
N PHE A 38 -33.99 -19.95 -21.91
CA PHE A 38 -34.17 -21.35 -22.31
C PHE A 38 -35.41 -21.93 -21.63
N ASN A 39 -36.45 -22.21 -22.40
CA ASN A 39 -37.73 -22.70 -21.89
C ASN A 39 -38.29 -23.83 -22.78
N ARG A 40 -38.68 -24.97 -22.19
CA ARG A 40 -39.36 -26.09 -22.91
C ARG A 40 -38.69 -26.49 -24.24
N ASN A 41 -37.36 -26.61 -24.23
CA ASN A 41 -36.53 -26.93 -25.40
C ASN A 41 -36.42 -25.84 -26.48
N LEU A 42 -36.88 -24.62 -26.20
CA LEU A 42 -36.70 -23.43 -27.02
C LEU A 42 -35.63 -22.54 -26.40
N LEU A 43 -34.56 -22.27 -27.15
CA LEU A 43 -33.47 -21.36 -26.80
C LEU A 43 -33.66 -20.04 -27.56
N THR A 44 -33.93 -18.95 -26.83
CA THR A 44 -33.97 -17.61 -27.41
C THR A 44 -32.56 -17.04 -27.48
N VAL A 45 -32.14 -16.61 -28.67
CA VAL A 45 -30.77 -16.19 -28.96
C VAL A 45 -30.77 -14.81 -29.63
N ALA A 46 -29.98 -13.88 -29.09
CA ALA A 46 -29.70 -12.60 -29.72
C ALA A 46 -28.64 -12.73 -30.81
N THR A 47 -28.92 -12.19 -31.99
CA THR A 47 -27.99 -12.15 -33.13
C THR A 47 -28.17 -10.87 -33.96
N SER A 48 -27.10 -10.44 -34.64
CA SER A 48 -27.16 -9.36 -35.64
C SER A 48 -27.53 -9.86 -37.04
N THR A 49 -27.49 -11.18 -37.28
CA THR A 49 -27.71 -11.79 -38.60
C THR A 49 -28.71 -12.95 -38.55
N PRO A 50 -30.01 -12.71 -38.33
CA PRO A 50 -31.01 -13.77 -38.14
C PRO A 50 -31.41 -14.53 -39.41
N LEU A 51 -30.91 -14.12 -40.58
CA LEU A 51 -31.24 -14.72 -41.88
C LEU A 51 -30.20 -15.75 -42.35
N ASP A 52 -29.19 -16.04 -41.55
CA ASP A 52 -28.22 -17.08 -41.86
C ASP A 52 -28.80 -18.47 -41.55
N VAL A 53 -29.41 -19.09 -42.56
CA VAL A 53 -30.07 -20.40 -42.47
C VAL A 53 -29.09 -21.50 -42.03
N LYS A 54 -27.79 -21.39 -42.41
CA LYS A 54 -26.77 -22.37 -41.99
C LYS A 54 -26.49 -22.29 -40.50
N MET A 55 -26.35 -21.08 -39.98
CA MET A 55 -26.19 -20.83 -38.55
C MET A 55 -27.37 -21.41 -37.75
N VAL A 56 -28.61 -21.28 -38.25
CA VAL A 56 -29.80 -21.84 -37.58
C VAL A 56 -29.75 -23.36 -37.48
N ASP A 57 -29.47 -24.03 -38.60
CA ASP A 57 -29.45 -25.49 -38.63
C ASP A 57 -28.29 -26.05 -37.80
N GLU A 58 -27.12 -25.41 -37.83
CA GLU A 58 -25.97 -25.79 -37.01
C GLU A 58 -26.22 -25.58 -35.52
N LEU A 59 -26.92 -24.51 -35.12
CA LEU A 59 -27.29 -24.28 -33.73
C LEU A 59 -28.29 -25.30 -33.22
N ARG A 60 -29.33 -25.64 -34.00
CA ARG A 60 -30.30 -26.67 -33.62
C ARG A 60 -29.65 -28.03 -33.44
N VAL A 61 -28.78 -28.43 -34.36
CA VAL A 61 -28.10 -29.73 -34.31
C VAL A 61 -27.13 -29.82 -33.14
N ASN A 62 -26.31 -28.80 -32.90
CA ASN A 62 -25.28 -28.84 -31.86
C ASN A 62 -25.82 -28.58 -30.44
N LEU A 63 -26.88 -27.78 -30.31
CA LEU A 63 -27.47 -27.43 -29.01
C LEU A 63 -28.66 -28.32 -28.63
N GLY A 64 -29.21 -29.09 -29.58
CA GLY A 64 -30.33 -30.00 -29.35
C GLY A 64 -31.65 -29.30 -28.98
N ALA A 65 -31.77 -28.01 -29.30
CA ALA A 65 -32.88 -27.15 -28.93
C ALA A 65 -33.42 -26.41 -30.16
N ASP A 66 -34.72 -26.11 -30.16
CA ASP A 66 -35.29 -25.17 -31.12
C ASP A 66 -34.76 -23.77 -30.83
N ILE A 67 -34.49 -23.00 -31.89
CA ILE A 67 -33.89 -21.66 -31.76
C ILE A 67 -34.92 -20.60 -32.17
N GLU A 68 -35.11 -19.63 -31.28
CA GLU A 68 -35.85 -18.40 -31.55
C GLU A 68 -34.88 -17.21 -31.55
N TYR A 69 -34.99 -16.33 -32.54
CA TYR A 69 -34.07 -15.20 -32.67
C TYR A 69 -34.69 -13.91 -32.17
N VAL A 70 -33.83 -13.11 -31.56
CA VAL A 70 -34.09 -11.70 -31.32
C VAL A 70 -32.96 -10.88 -31.92
N LEU A 71 -33.32 -9.71 -32.44
CA LEU A 71 -32.39 -8.85 -33.15
C LEU A 71 -31.62 -7.97 -32.18
N GLY A 72 -30.32 -7.85 -32.44
CA GLY A 72 -29.43 -6.99 -31.70
C GLY A 72 -28.46 -6.26 -32.61
N GLU A 73 -28.07 -5.04 -32.22
CA GLU A 73 -26.95 -4.35 -32.87
C GLU A 73 -25.63 -5.09 -32.59
N GLU A 74 -24.82 -5.28 -33.63
CA GLU A 74 -23.59 -6.07 -33.55
C GLU A 74 -22.61 -5.57 -32.49
N HIS A 75 -22.46 -4.25 -32.36
CA HIS A 75 -21.55 -3.66 -31.37
C HIS A 75 -22.02 -3.97 -29.93
N HIS A 76 -23.31 -3.76 -29.63
CA HIS A 76 -23.90 -4.09 -28.34
C HIS A 76 -23.88 -5.60 -28.04
N LEU A 77 -24.06 -6.44 -29.05
CA LEU A 77 -23.98 -7.89 -28.92
C LEU A 77 -22.56 -8.36 -28.58
N ILE A 78 -21.53 -7.77 -29.20
CA ILE A 78 -20.13 -8.06 -28.89
C ILE A 78 -19.79 -7.62 -27.47
N GLU A 79 -20.27 -6.47 -27.02
CA GLU A 79 -20.08 -6.02 -25.63
C GLU A 79 -20.77 -6.95 -24.63
N ALA A 80 -22.01 -7.38 -24.92
CA ALA A 80 -22.72 -8.33 -24.10
C ALA A 80 -22.01 -9.69 -24.04
N LEU A 81 -21.45 -10.18 -25.15
CA LEU A 81 -20.61 -11.38 -25.18
C LEU A 81 -19.37 -11.24 -24.30
N LYS A 82 -18.67 -10.10 -24.36
CA LYS A 82 -17.52 -9.80 -23.49
C LYS A 82 -17.92 -9.80 -22.01
N ARG A 83 -19.09 -9.24 -21.69
CA ARG A 83 -19.64 -9.15 -20.34
C ARG A 83 -19.98 -10.52 -19.77
N HIS A 84 -20.69 -11.36 -20.54
CA HIS A 84 -21.23 -12.63 -20.05
C HIS A 84 -20.27 -13.81 -20.18
N TYR A 85 -19.46 -13.87 -21.25
CA TYR A 85 -18.53 -14.98 -21.51
C TYR A 85 -17.05 -14.65 -21.25
N GLY A 86 -16.71 -13.38 -21.03
CA GLY A 86 -15.34 -12.94 -20.76
C GLY A 86 -14.49 -12.74 -22.01
N LEU A 87 -13.65 -11.71 -21.99
CA LEU A 87 -12.83 -11.23 -23.12
C LEU A 87 -11.72 -12.21 -23.57
N ALA A 88 -11.39 -13.19 -22.73
CA ALA A 88 -10.32 -14.16 -22.96
C ALA A 88 -10.82 -15.57 -23.31
N SER A 89 -12.12 -15.86 -23.22
CA SER A 89 -12.62 -17.24 -23.33
C SER A 89 -12.42 -17.84 -24.72
N ASP A 90 -12.61 -17.06 -25.79
CA ASP A 90 -12.33 -17.52 -27.16
C ASP A 90 -10.82 -17.80 -27.36
N THR A 91 -9.94 -16.94 -26.86
CA THR A 91 -8.49 -17.16 -26.93
C THR A 91 -8.07 -18.41 -26.16
N ILE A 92 -8.60 -18.61 -24.94
CA ILE A 92 -8.32 -19.77 -24.10
C ILE A 92 -8.80 -21.06 -24.77
N ASP A 93 -10.04 -21.07 -25.29
CA ASP A 93 -10.59 -22.25 -25.96
C ASP A 93 -9.84 -22.57 -27.26
N ARG A 94 -9.36 -21.57 -28.00
CA ARG A 94 -8.51 -21.79 -29.18
C ARG A 94 -7.11 -22.31 -28.82
N ILE A 95 -6.50 -21.81 -27.74
CA ILE A 95 -5.23 -22.37 -27.22
C ILE A 95 -5.42 -23.84 -26.80
N LEU A 96 -6.59 -24.21 -26.27
CA LEU A 96 -6.90 -25.59 -25.87
C LEU A 96 -7.20 -26.52 -27.07
N THR A 97 -7.74 -25.99 -28.18
CA THR A 97 -8.05 -26.80 -29.38
C THR A 97 -6.91 -26.92 -30.38
N ASN A 98 -5.91 -26.04 -30.32
CA ASN A 98 -4.70 -26.13 -31.15
C ASN A 98 -3.60 -26.85 -30.36
N GLU A 99 -2.95 -27.87 -30.96
CA GLU A 99 -1.73 -28.42 -30.37
C GLU A 99 -0.65 -27.33 -30.26
N PRO A 100 0.18 -27.35 -29.20
CA PRO A 100 1.17 -26.31 -28.99
C PRO A 100 2.31 -26.47 -30.01
N GLU A 101 2.27 -25.72 -31.11
CA GLU A 101 3.48 -25.46 -31.87
C GLU A 101 4.44 -24.65 -30.98
N ARG A 102 5.53 -25.31 -30.56
CA ARG A 102 6.69 -24.65 -29.95
C ARG A 102 7.36 -23.77 -31.01
N GLN A 103 6.88 -22.55 -31.20
CA GLN A 103 7.70 -21.50 -31.81
C GLN A 103 8.57 -20.87 -30.72
N THR A 104 9.74 -21.48 -30.49
CA THR A 104 10.90 -20.76 -29.95
C THR A 104 11.36 -19.78 -31.03
N ARG A 105 10.84 -18.55 -31.00
CA ARG A 105 11.49 -17.45 -31.72
C ARG A 105 12.74 -17.07 -30.93
N ALA A 106 13.89 -17.07 -31.60
CA ALA A 106 15.10 -16.45 -31.10
C ALA A 106 14.81 -14.96 -30.86
N ILE A 107 15.04 -14.50 -29.64
CA ILE A 107 14.88 -13.09 -29.28
C ILE A 107 16.16 -12.38 -29.69
N ASP A 108 16.01 -11.43 -30.61
CA ASP A 108 17.05 -10.50 -31.03
C ASP A 108 17.33 -9.52 -29.88
N ASN A 109 18.62 -9.28 -29.58
CA ASN A 109 19.09 -8.43 -28.47
C ASN A 109 19.01 -6.92 -28.83
N GLY A 110 17.87 -6.49 -29.38
CA GLY A 110 17.48 -5.09 -29.47
C GLY A 110 16.37 -4.80 -28.46
N GLN A 111 16.24 -3.54 -28.00
CA GLN A 111 15.08 -3.10 -27.20
C GLN A 111 13.79 -3.23 -28.05
N TRP A 112 13.23 -4.44 -28.10
CA TRP A 112 11.93 -4.73 -28.68
C TRP A 112 10.86 -4.27 -27.69
N ILE A 113 10.19 -3.16 -28.01
CA ILE A 113 9.02 -2.69 -27.24
C ILE A 113 7.80 -3.48 -27.73
N GLU A 114 7.28 -4.34 -26.86
CA GLU A 114 6.10 -5.18 -27.13
C GLU A 114 4.86 -4.30 -27.38
N ASP A 115 4.16 -4.54 -28.48
CA ASP A 115 2.88 -3.90 -28.80
C ASP A 115 1.71 -4.74 -28.27
N LEU A 116 0.96 -4.20 -27.32
CA LEU A 116 -0.16 -4.90 -26.69
C LEU A 116 -1.35 -5.08 -27.63
N GLU A 117 -1.47 -4.26 -28.67
CA GLU A 117 -2.61 -4.26 -29.60
C GLU A 117 -2.28 -4.91 -30.95
N GLN A 118 -1.02 -5.32 -31.17
CA GLN A 118 -0.66 -6.13 -32.34
C GLN A 118 -1.36 -7.48 -32.29
N THR A 119 -2.29 -7.66 -33.23
CA THR A 119 -3.04 -8.90 -33.40
C THR A 119 -2.28 -9.79 -34.37
N SER A 120 -1.74 -10.92 -33.91
CA SER A 120 -1.44 -12.05 -34.82
C SER A 120 -2.61 -13.04 -34.75
N GLU A 121 -2.92 -13.70 -35.86
CA GLU A 121 -4.08 -14.60 -35.97
C GLU A 121 -3.96 -15.85 -35.08
N ASP A 122 -2.76 -16.15 -34.58
CA ASP A 122 -2.47 -17.29 -33.73
C ASP A 122 -2.78 -17.02 -32.24
N PRO A 123 -3.68 -17.78 -31.61
CA PRO A 123 -3.99 -17.64 -30.20
C PRO A 123 -2.85 -18.25 -29.38
N THR A 124 -2.03 -17.39 -28.77
CA THR A 124 -0.88 -17.79 -27.94
C THR A 124 -1.06 -17.28 -26.50
N VAL A 125 -0.32 -17.87 -25.56
CA VAL A 125 -0.26 -17.36 -24.18
C VAL A 125 0.27 -15.92 -24.14
N SER A 126 1.12 -15.52 -25.09
CA SER A 126 1.57 -14.14 -25.22
C SER A 126 0.41 -13.17 -25.44
N HIS A 127 -0.53 -13.50 -26.32
CA HIS A 127 -1.73 -12.68 -26.55
C HIS A 127 -2.65 -12.61 -25.36
N LEU A 128 -2.78 -13.71 -24.60
CA LEU A 128 -3.56 -13.70 -23.37
C LEU A 128 -2.96 -12.71 -22.36
N VAL A 129 -1.64 -12.71 -22.18
CA VAL A 129 -0.95 -11.76 -21.30
C VAL A 129 -1.12 -10.32 -21.80
N ASN A 130 -0.96 -10.08 -23.11
CA ASN A 130 -1.15 -8.75 -23.69
C ASN A 130 -2.59 -8.25 -23.46
N ARG A 131 -3.61 -9.11 -23.63
CA ARG A 131 -5.01 -8.77 -23.33
C ARG A 131 -5.25 -8.46 -21.86
N ILE A 132 -4.66 -9.22 -20.94
CA ILE A 132 -4.79 -8.96 -19.48
C ILE A 132 -4.22 -7.58 -19.14
N ILE A 133 -3.04 -7.24 -19.68
CA ILE A 133 -2.40 -5.93 -19.44
C ILE A 133 -3.23 -4.80 -20.07
N LEU A 134 -3.71 -4.98 -21.30
CA LEU A 134 -4.52 -3.99 -22.00
C LEU A 134 -5.87 -3.76 -21.31
N GLU A 135 -6.56 -4.82 -20.87
CA GLU A 135 -7.81 -4.72 -20.12
C GLU A 135 -7.59 -3.98 -18.78
N ALA A 136 -6.51 -4.30 -18.06
CA ALA A 136 -6.17 -3.61 -16.82
C ALA A 136 -5.93 -2.11 -17.05
N TYR A 137 -5.21 -1.75 -18.11
CA TYR A 137 -5.00 -0.35 -18.51
C TYR A 137 -6.32 0.35 -18.86
N GLN A 138 -7.16 -0.25 -19.70
CA GLN A 138 -8.47 0.29 -20.09
C GLN A 138 -9.40 0.48 -18.89
N LYS A 139 -9.32 -0.42 -17.89
CA LYS A 139 -10.05 -0.31 -16.62
C LYS A 139 -9.42 0.65 -15.61
N ARG A 140 -8.35 1.35 -15.97
CA ARG A 140 -7.59 2.30 -15.12
C ARG A 140 -7.03 1.64 -13.86
N ALA A 141 -6.63 0.36 -13.96
CA ALA A 141 -6.02 -0.35 -12.86
C ALA A 141 -4.57 0.14 -12.63
N THR A 142 -4.18 0.29 -11.36
CA THR A 142 -2.80 0.62 -10.97
C THR A 142 -1.92 -0.62 -10.87
N ASP A 143 -2.50 -1.76 -10.49
CA ASP A 143 -1.79 -3.01 -10.28
C ASP A 143 -2.62 -4.21 -10.77
N ILE A 144 -1.94 -5.19 -11.37
CA ILE A 144 -2.47 -6.52 -11.69
C ILE A 144 -1.88 -7.50 -10.68
N HIS A 145 -2.74 -8.26 -10.01
CA HIS A 145 -2.37 -9.28 -9.04
C HIS A 145 -2.71 -10.66 -9.59
N ILE A 146 -1.72 -11.55 -9.64
CA ILE A 146 -1.86 -12.95 -10.04
C ILE A 146 -1.44 -13.82 -8.85
N GLU A 147 -2.42 -14.47 -8.23
CA GLU A 147 -2.25 -15.16 -6.96
C GLU A 147 -2.68 -16.64 -7.06
N PRO A 148 -1.74 -17.60 -6.97
CA PRO A 148 -2.07 -19.01 -6.93
C PRO A 148 -2.54 -19.46 -5.53
N TYR A 149 -3.67 -20.15 -5.48
CA TYR A 149 -4.19 -20.83 -4.29
C TYR A 149 -4.25 -22.35 -4.53
N ARG A 150 -4.67 -23.14 -3.52
CA ARG A 150 -4.75 -24.62 -3.62
C ARG A 150 -5.58 -25.08 -4.82
N ASP A 151 -6.81 -24.57 -4.92
CA ASP A 151 -7.78 -25.08 -5.90
C ASP A 151 -8.09 -24.09 -7.03
N LYS A 152 -7.64 -22.84 -6.91
CA LYS A 152 -7.92 -21.77 -7.88
C LYS A 152 -6.76 -20.81 -8.04
N VAL A 153 -6.81 -20.00 -9.09
CA VAL A 153 -5.94 -18.85 -9.29
C VAL A 153 -6.83 -17.62 -9.26
N ARG A 154 -6.44 -16.58 -8.52
CA ARG A 154 -7.14 -15.30 -8.56
C ARG A 154 -6.34 -14.31 -9.37
N PHE A 155 -7.01 -13.71 -10.33
CA PHE A 155 -6.54 -12.53 -11.04
C PHE A 155 -7.34 -11.35 -10.51
N ARG A 156 -6.67 -10.31 -10.04
CA ARG A 156 -7.31 -9.11 -9.49
C ARG A 156 -6.68 -7.86 -10.07
N TYR A 157 -7.50 -6.86 -10.33
CA TYR A 157 -7.05 -5.52 -10.69
C TYR A 157 -7.22 -4.60 -9.49
N ARG A 158 -6.23 -3.77 -9.19
CA ARG A 158 -6.40 -2.66 -8.25
C ARG A 158 -6.93 -1.45 -9.02
N ILE A 159 -8.23 -1.20 -8.93
CA ILE A 159 -8.90 -0.08 -9.59
C ILE A 159 -9.30 0.91 -8.50
N ASP A 160 -8.89 2.16 -8.65
CA ASP A 160 -9.18 3.23 -7.68
C ASP A 160 -8.85 2.84 -6.22
N GLY A 161 -7.75 2.09 -6.02
CA GLY A 161 -7.26 1.64 -4.72
C GLY A 161 -7.87 0.32 -4.20
N VAL A 162 -8.96 -0.15 -4.79
CA VAL A 162 -9.69 -1.36 -4.38
C VAL A 162 -9.36 -2.54 -5.29
N LEU A 163 -9.24 -3.73 -4.71
CA LEU A 163 -9.03 -4.97 -5.46
C LEU A 163 -10.36 -5.51 -5.99
N VAL A 164 -10.43 -5.69 -7.30
CA VAL A 164 -11.58 -6.23 -8.04
C VAL A 164 -11.14 -7.49 -8.77
N ASP A 165 -11.93 -8.56 -8.70
CA ASP A 165 -11.64 -9.80 -9.44
C ASP A 165 -11.72 -9.54 -10.96
N ALA A 166 -10.72 -10.03 -11.70
CA ALA A 166 -10.73 -9.99 -13.15
C ALA A 166 -11.72 -11.03 -13.69
N ASN A 167 -12.48 -10.68 -14.73
CA ASN A 167 -13.46 -11.59 -15.34
C ASN A 167 -12.76 -12.55 -16.32
N LEU A 168 -12.04 -13.51 -15.75
CA LEU A 168 -11.30 -14.53 -16.51
C LEU A 168 -11.94 -15.92 -16.29
N PRO A 169 -12.08 -16.74 -17.34
CA PRO A 169 -12.60 -18.11 -17.20
C PRO A 169 -11.74 -18.97 -16.25
N GLU A 170 -12.36 -19.89 -15.52
CA GLU A 170 -11.63 -20.76 -14.58
C GLU A 170 -10.53 -21.60 -15.26
N ARG A 171 -10.70 -21.90 -16.54
CA ARG A 171 -9.72 -22.63 -17.37
C ARG A 171 -8.38 -21.90 -17.50
N VAL A 172 -8.30 -20.59 -17.24
CA VAL A 172 -7.04 -19.83 -17.24
C VAL A 172 -6.00 -20.45 -16.30
N LYS A 173 -6.43 -21.13 -15.22
CA LYS A 173 -5.53 -21.84 -14.29
C LYS A 173 -4.57 -22.80 -15.00
N VAL A 174 -4.99 -23.44 -16.08
CA VAL A 174 -4.16 -24.40 -16.86
C VAL A 174 -2.94 -23.71 -17.46
N PHE A 175 -3.07 -22.42 -17.78
CA PHE A 175 -2.04 -21.62 -18.43
C PHE A 175 -1.18 -20.83 -17.44
N LEU A 176 -1.40 -20.97 -16.13
CA LEU A 176 -0.67 -20.19 -15.14
C LEU A 176 0.87 -20.30 -15.31
N PRO A 177 1.49 -21.49 -15.46
CA PRO A 177 2.94 -21.58 -15.66
C PRO A 177 3.44 -20.80 -16.89
N GLN A 178 2.69 -20.83 -17.98
CA GLN A 178 3.02 -20.15 -19.23
C GLN A 178 2.83 -18.63 -19.10
N ILE A 179 1.78 -18.19 -18.40
CA ILE A 179 1.52 -16.77 -18.08
C ILE A 179 2.67 -16.21 -17.24
N LEU A 180 3.04 -16.91 -16.15
CA LEU A 180 4.15 -16.52 -15.28
C LEU A 180 5.47 -16.45 -16.06
N SER A 181 5.74 -17.45 -16.91
CA SER A 181 6.94 -17.47 -17.76
C SER A 181 6.96 -16.29 -18.74
N ARG A 182 5.83 -15.96 -19.38
CA ARG A 182 5.74 -14.85 -20.32
C ARG A 182 5.98 -13.51 -19.62
N ILE A 183 5.39 -13.30 -18.45
CA ILE A 183 5.61 -12.07 -17.67
C ILE A 183 7.08 -11.95 -17.22
N LYS A 184 7.69 -13.06 -16.80
CA LYS A 184 9.13 -13.08 -16.49
C LYS A 184 10.00 -12.73 -17.69
N ILE A 185 9.69 -13.26 -18.88
CA ILE A 185 10.40 -12.92 -20.12
C ILE A 185 10.28 -11.43 -20.43
N LEU A 186 9.08 -10.85 -20.32
CA LEU A 186 8.85 -9.42 -20.55
C LEU A 186 9.76 -8.54 -19.69
N ALA A 187 9.96 -8.91 -18.41
CA ALA A 187 10.80 -8.18 -17.46
C ALA A 187 12.26 -8.67 -17.39
N ASN A 188 12.70 -9.51 -18.33
CA ASN A 188 14.03 -10.11 -18.34
C ASN A 188 14.41 -10.82 -17.01
N LEU A 189 13.43 -11.50 -16.39
CA LEU A 189 13.57 -12.26 -15.15
C LEU A 189 13.89 -13.74 -15.42
N SER A 190 14.50 -14.41 -14.45
CA SER A 190 14.82 -15.82 -14.56
C SER A 190 13.55 -16.69 -14.46
N ILE A 191 13.28 -17.43 -15.54
CA ILE A 191 12.19 -18.41 -15.62
C ILE A 191 12.50 -19.66 -14.79
N THR A 192 13.80 -20.00 -14.67
CA THR A 192 14.28 -21.19 -13.95
C THR A 192 14.26 -20.98 -12.45
N GLU A 193 14.57 -19.77 -11.97
CA GLU A 193 14.49 -19.45 -10.55
C GLU A 193 13.04 -19.14 -10.15
N LYS A 194 12.57 -19.84 -9.11
CA LYS A 194 11.19 -19.76 -8.60
C LYS A 194 11.12 -19.71 -7.07
N ARG A 195 12.26 -19.78 -6.40
CA ARG A 195 12.40 -19.90 -4.94
C ARG A 195 12.76 -18.58 -4.28
N LEU A 196 13.20 -17.60 -5.06
CA LEU A 196 13.59 -16.27 -4.61
C LEU A 196 12.66 -15.22 -5.23
N PRO A 197 12.34 -14.13 -4.49
CA PRO A 197 11.70 -12.98 -5.09
C PRO A 197 12.55 -12.41 -6.24
N GLN A 198 11.88 -11.91 -7.27
CA GLN A 198 12.55 -11.24 -8.41
C GLN A 198 11.76 -9.99 -8.79
N ASP A 199 12.49 -8.90 -9.02
CA ASP A 199 11.94 -7.62 -9.44
C ASP A 199 12.55 -7.22 -10.79
N GLY A 200 11.73 -6.71 -11.69
CA GLY A 200 12.14 -6.25 -13.00
C GLY A 200 11.20 -5.19 -13.56
N SER A 201 11.58 -4.64 -14.70
CA SER A 201 10.79 -3.64 -15.41
C SER A 201 10.66 -4.02 -16.88
N ALA A 202 9.55 -3.63 -17.50
CA ALA A 202 9.30 -3.85 -18.92
C ALA A 202 8.57 -2.65 -19.50
N VAL A 203 8.98 -2.19 -20.69
CA VAL A 203 8.25 -1.15 -21.42
C VAL A 203 7.40 -1.82 -22.50
N VAL A 204 6.11 -1.57 -22.46
CA VAL A 204 5.15 -2.03 -23.48
C VAL A 204 4.46 -0.82 -24.11
N LYS A 205 3.90 -0.99 -25.31
CA LYS A 205 3.15 0.09 -25.97
C LYS A 205 1.70 -0.30 -26.23
N THR A 206 0.85 0.72 -26.14
CA THR A 206 -0.50 0.75 -26.69
C THR A 206 -0.52 1.75 -27.85
N ASN A 207 -1.62 1.81 -28.59
CA ASN A 207 -1.88 2.80 -29.63
C ASN A 207 -1.84 4.24 -29.08
N GLU A 208 -2.16 4.44 -27.80
CA GLU A 208 -2.23 5.76 -27.15
C GLU A 208 -0.87 6.21 -26.61
N GLN A 209 -0.17 5.32 -25.91
CA GLN A 209 1.07 5.63 -25.21
C GLN A 209 1.90 4.39 -24.86
N GLN A 210 3.14 4.63 -24.43
CA GLN A 210 3.95 3.63 -23.75
C GLN A 210 3.52 3.49 -22.29
N LEU A 211 3.65 2.28 -21.77
CA LEU A 211 3.43 1.92 -20.38
C LEU A 211 4.72 1.30 -19.84
N ASP A 212 5.23 1.84 -18.74
CA ASP A 212 6.28 1.21 -17.95
C ASP A 212 5.63 0.26 -16.94
N LEU A 213 6.06 -1.00 -16.96
CA LEU A 213 5.55 -2.05 -16.08
C LEU A 213 6.62 -2.39 -15.06
N ARG A 214 6.29 -2.26 -13.77
CA ARG A 214 7.13 -2.78 -12.69
C ARG A 214 6.59 -4.12 -12.25
N ILE A 215 7.40 -5.15 -12.39
CA ILE A 215 7.01 -6.54 -12.19
C ILE A 215 7.75 -7.09 -10.99
N SER A 216 7.01 -7.58 -10.01
CA SER A 216 7.57 -8.26 -8.83
C SER A 216 6.98 -9.67 -8.73
N THR A 217 7.84 -10.64 -8.51
CA THR A 217 7.49 -12.05 -8.33
C THR A 217 7.90 -12.50 -6.94
N MET A 218 7.05 -13.28 -6.27
CA MET A 218 7.32 -13.78 -4.93
C MET A 218 6.92 -15.26 -4.82
N PRO A 219 7.80 -16.12 -4.29
CA PRO A 219 7.47 -17.53 -4.06
C PRO A 219 6.36 -17.66 -3.01
N THR A 220 5.37 -18.51 -3.28
CA THR A 220 4.34 -18.90 -2.32
C THR A 220 4.27 -20.43 -2.23
N PRO A 221 3.62 -21.00 -1.21
CA PRO A 221 3.47 -22.45 -1.10
C PRO A 221 2.74 -23.14 -2.27
N ARG A 222 2.07 -22.38 -3.15
CA ARG A 222 1.25 -22.90 -4.25
C ARG A 222 1.70 -22.42 -5.63
N GLY A 223 2.86 -21.79 -5.72
CA GLY A 223 3.42 -21.24 -6.95
C GLY A 223 3.92 -19.82 -6.75
N GLU A 224 4.24 -19.13 -7.83
CA GLU A 224 4.72 -17.75 -7.76
C GLU A 224 3.53 -16.79 -7.80
N SER A 225 3.47 -15.87 -6.85
CA SER A 225 2.60 -14.71 -6.92
C SER A 225 3.30 -13.63 -7.75
N ILE A 226 2.58 -13.01 -8.67
CA ILE A 226 3.10 -11.89 -9.46
C ILE A 226 2.24 -10.66 -9.22
N VAL A 227 2.90 -9.51 -9.07
CA VAL A 227 2.29 -8.20 -9.13
C VAL A 227 2.91 -7.43 -10.28
N VAL A 228 2.06 -6.87 -11.16
CA VAL A 228 2.47 -5.97 -12.24
C VAL A 228 1.88 -4.60 -11.94
N ARG A 229 2.71 -3.62 -11.63
CA ARG A 229 2.31 -2.22 -11.51
C ARG A 229 2.40 -1.54 -12.87
N ILE A 230 1.31 -0.88 -13.27
CA ILE A 230 1.21 -0.19 -14.56
C ILE A 230 1.49 1.30 -14.32
N LEU A 231 2.51 1.83 -14.97
CA LEU A 231 2.90 3.24 -14.93
C LEU A 231 2.79 3.83 -16.34
N PRO A 232 1.73 4.58 -16.64
CA PRO A 232 1.63 5.29 -17.91
C PRO A 232 2.78 6.28 -18.08
N THR A 233 3.43 6.31 -19.25
CA THR A 233 4.57 7.22 -19.47
C THR A 233 4.11 8.66 -19.73
N LYS A 234 2.91 8.87 -20.27
CA LYS A 234 2.30 10.20 -20.44
C LYS A 234 1.26 10.44 -19.35
N VAL A 235 1.71 10.78 -18.14
CA VAL A 235 0.80 11.30 -17.12
C VAL A 235 0.69 12.81 -17.31
N ARG A 236 -0.53 13.30 -17.57
CA ARG A 236 -0.80 14.74 -17.47
C ARG A 236 -0.65 15.13 -16.00
N LEU A 237 0.37 15.94 -15.70
CA LEU A 237 0.56 16.53 -14.37
C LEU A 237 -0.75 17.20 -13.94
N LEU A 238 -1.24 16.83 -12.77
CA LEU A 238 -2.43 17.47 -12.19
C LEU A 238 -2.05 18.88 -11.76
N SER A 239 -2.91 19.85 -12.09
CA SER A 239 -2.83 21.17 -11.48
C SER A 239 -3.39 21.12 -10.05
N LEU A 240 -3.03 22.09 -9.19
CA LEU A 240 -3.53 22.09 -7.81
C LEU A 240 -5.07 22.06 -7.79
N GLU A 241 -5.75 22.78 -8.68
CA GLU A 241 -7.22 22.82 -8.74
C GLU A 241 -7.85 21.45 -8.99
N ASN A 242 -7.14 20.57 -9.70
CA ASN A 242 -7.61 19.25 -10.09
C ASN A 242 -7.28 18.15 -9.07
N LEU A 243 -6.62 18.47 -7.95
CA LEU A 243 -6.32 17.51 -6.89
C LEU A 243 -7.50 17.23 -5.94
N GLY A 244 -8.61 17.96 -6.08
CA GLY A 244 -9.76 17.85 -5.18
C GLY A 244 -9.70 18.78 -3.97
N PHE A 245 -8.89 19.84 -4.03
CA PHE A 245 -8.88 20.86 -3.00
C PHE A 245 -10.18 21.65 -2.96
N ASN A 246 -10.64 21.96 -1.74
CA ASN A 246 -11.53 23.09 -1.58
C ASN A 246 -10.76 24.41 -1.86
N PRO A 247 -11.42 25.51 -2.25
CA PRO A 247 -10.74 26.77 -2.57
C PRO A 247 -9.81 27.29 -1.47
N ASP A 248 -10.16 27.07 -0.20
CA ASP A 248 -9.34 27.41 0.96
C ASP A 248 -8.00 26.64 0.99
N SER A 249 -8.04 25.34 0.69
CA SER A 249 -6.86 24.49 0.66
C SER A 249 -5.94 24.86 -0.51
N VAL A 250 -6.50 25.17 -1.69
CA VAL A 250 -5.71 25.69 -2.82
C VAL A 250 -4.99 26.97 -2.42
N SER A 251 -5.68 27.90 -1.76
CA SER A 251 -5.08 29.15 -1.29
C SER A 251 -3.91 28.89 -0.34
N LYS A 252 -4.10 28.01 0.65
CA LYS A 252 -3.04 27.65 1.60
C LYS A 252 -1.83 27.03 0.91
N PHE A 253 -2.04 26.12 -0.04
CA PHE A 253 -0.95 25.57 -0.83
C PHE A 253 -0.22 26.64 -1.64
N ARG A 254 -0.95 27.55 -2.29
CA ARG A 254 -0.35 28.67 -3.02
C ARG A 254 0.45 29.61 -2.13
N ASP A 255 0.02 29.82 -0.89
CA ASP A 255 0.76 30.60 0.10
C ASP A 255 2.05 29.88 0.52
N ILE A 256 1.98 28.56 0.68
CA ILE A 256 3.14 27.70 1.02
C ILE A 256 4.19 27.70 -0.09
N ILE A 257 3.79 27.42 -1.35
CA ILE A 257 4.75 27.26 -2.47
C ILE A 257 5.46 28.57 -2.84
N LYS A 258 4.89 29.72 -2.42
CA LYS A 258 5.48 31.06 -2.61
C LYS A 258 6.45 31.46 -1.50
N LYS A 259 6.58 30.67 -0.43
CA LYS A 259 7.53 31.00 0.64
C LYS A 259 8.97 30.98 0.12
N PRO A 260 9.83 31.89 0.60
CA PRO A 260 11.23 31.94 0.17
C PRO A 260 12.02 30.73 0.68
N HIS A 261 11.72 30.28 1.90
CA HIS A 261 12.38 29.16 2.55
C HIS A 261 11.44 28.47 3.55
N GLY A 262 11.91 27.37 4.14
CA GLY A 262 11.17 26.58 5.10
C GLY A 262 10.86 25.17 4.57
N ILE A 263 10.37 24.28 5.43
CA ILE A 263 10.04 22.90 5.04
C ILE A 263 8.55 22.62 5.17
N VAL A 264 8.03 21.86 4.20
CA VAL A 264 6.63 21.43 4.14
C VAL A 264 6.60 19.91 4.10
N PHE A 265 5.84 19.32 5.01
CA PHE A 265 5.68 17.87 5.07
C PHE A 265 4.29 17.46 4.61
N ILE A 266 4.21 16.69 3.53
CA ILE A 266 2.99 15.99 3.14
C ILE A 266 2.98 14.62 3.80
N THR A 267 1.91 14.33 4.53
CA THR A 267 1.80 13.16 5.39
C THR A 267 0.63 12.28 4.99
N GLY A 268 0.79 10.98 5.20
CA GLY A 268 -0.25 9.99 4.94
C GLY A 268 0.30 8.60 4.65
N PRO A 269 -0.57 7.58 4.64
CA PRO A 269 -0.17 6.21 4.34
C PRO A 269 0.30 6.06 2.89
N THR A 270 0.81 4.88 2.56
CA THR A 270 1.13 4.51 1.18
C THR A 270 -0.12 4.60 0.31
N GLY A 271 0.00 5.18 -0.89
CA GLY A 271 -1.12 5.32 -1.82
C GLY A 271 -2.10 6.46 -1.50
N SER A 272 -1.78 7.35 -0.56
CA SER A 272 -2.62 8.53 -0.27
C SER A 272 -2.46 9.69 -1.26
N GLY A 273 -1.63 9.54 -2.30
CA GLY A 273 -1.42 10.57 -3.34
C GLY A 273 -0.38 11.65 -3.00
N LYS A 274 0.51 11.41 -2.02
CA LYS A 274 1.54 12.39 -1.59
C LYS A 274 2.42 12.87 -2.74
N THR A 275 3.02 11.93 -3.48
CA THR A 275 3.88 12.23 -4.64
C THR A 275 3.12 13.02 -5.70
N THR A 276 1.86 12.66 -5.97
CA THR A 276 1.00 13.39 -6.90
C THR A 276 0.79 14.84 -6.48
N THR A 277 0.55 15.09 -5.18
CA THR A 277 0.40 16.46 -4.67
C THR A 277 1.73 17.22 -4.69
N LEU A 278 2.85 16.58 -4.35
CA LEU A 278 4.17 17.19 -4.46
C LEU A 278 4.47 17.62 -5.90
N TYR A 279 4.26 16.72 -6.86
CA TYR A 279 4.51 16.99 -8.27
C TYR A 279 3.63 18.13 -8.80
N ALA A 280 2.36 18.21 -8.36
CA ALA A 280 1.49 19.35 -8.70
C ALA A 280 2.03 20.67 -8.15
N CYS A 281 2.52 20.68 -6.91
CA CYS A 281 3.15 21.86 -6.30
C CYS A 281 4.40 22.28 -7.06
N LEU A 282 5.28 21.33 -7.38
CA LEU A 282 6.51 21.57 -8.13
C LEU A 282 6.21 22.08 -9.54
N ASN A 283 5.19 21.53 -10.21
CA ASN A 283 4.78 21.96 -11.54
C ASN A 283 4.24 23.39 -11.55
N GLU A 284 3.51 23.82 -10.51
CA GLU A 284 3.00 25.20 -10.41
C GLU A 284 4.11 26.25 -10.22
N ILE A 285 5.20 25.88 -9.55
CA ILE A 285 6.36 26.76 -9.32
C ILE A 285 7.52 26.53 -10.30
N ASN A 286 7.34 25.62 -11.26
CA ASN A 286 8.34 25.32 -12.27
C ASN A 286 8.51 26.52 -13.20
N SER A 287 9.66 27.19 -13.10
CA SER A 287 10.00 28.35 -13.92
C SER A 287 11.48 28.32 -14.26
N SER A 288 11.85 28.98 -15.37
CA SER A 288 13.26 29.14 -15.75
C SER A 288 14.09 29.99 -14.78
N THR A 289 13.44 30.65 -13.82
CA THR A 289 14.07 31.54 -12.83
C THR A 289 14.39 30.87 -11.50
N ARG A 290 13.92 29.63 -11.27
CA ARG A 290 14.18 28.89 -10.02
C ARG A 290 14.71 27.51 -10.34
N LYS A 291 15.77 27.10 -9.67
CA LYS A 291 16.34 25.77 -9.81
C LYS A 291 15.67 24.80 -8.84
N ILE A 292 14.96 23.82 -9.39
CA ILE A 292 14.29 22.77 -8.63
C ILE A 292 15.08 21.46 -8.75
N ILE A 293 15.44 20.86 -7.62
CA ILE A 293 16.14 19.56 -7.60
C ILE A 293 15.41 18.60 -6.65
N THR A 294 15.15 17.37 -7.10
CA THR A 294 14.48 16.34 -6.30
C THR A 294 15.41 15.16 -6.01
N ILE A 295 15.18 14.46 -4.90
CA ILE A 295 15.73 13.14 -4.63
C ILE A 295 14.61 12.15 -4.28
N GLU A 296 14.52 11.05 -5.02
CA GLU A 296 13.36 10.16 -5.02
C GLU A 296 13.76 8.67 -5.04
N ASP A 297 12.88 7.79 -4.56
CA ASP A 297 13.12 6.34 -4.51
C ASP A 297 11.84 5.55 -4.88
N PRO A 298 11.63 5.24 -6.17
CA PRO A 298 12.28 5.78 -7.37
C PRO A 298 11.59 7.06 -7.89
N VAL A 299 12.10 7.62 -8.99
CA VAL A 299 11.38 8.65 -9.75
C VAL A 299 10.15 8.01 -10.41
N GLU A 300 8.96 8.58 -10.21
CA GLU A 300 7.71 7.98 -10.73
C GLU A 300 7.46 8.32 -12.20
N TYR A 301 7.75 9.56 -12.60
CA TYR A 301 7.75 10.01 -13.99
C TYR A 301 8.58 11.30 -14.10
N GLU A 302 9.05 11.56 -15.32
CA GLU A 302 9.92 12.68 -15.64
C GLU A 302 9.14 14.01 -15.69
N MET A 303 9.68 15.04 -15.05
CA MET A 303 9.16 16.40 -15.03
C MET A 303 10.13 17.32 -15.77
N ASP A 304 9.70 17.83 -16.92
CA ASP A 304 10.49 18.80 -17.68
C ASP A 304 10.79 20.06 -16.84
N GLY A 305 12.00 20.60 -16.97
CA GLY A 305 12.48 21.74 -16.17
C GLY A 305 12.92 21.43 -14.74
N ILE A 306 12.77 20.19 -14.24
CA ILE A 306 13.16 19.80 -12.88
C ILE A 306 14.30 18.76 -12.95
N THR A 307 15.35 18.97 -12.16
CA THR A 307 16.43 17.98 -12.05
C THR A 307 16.03 16.90 -11.04
N GLN A 308 15.68 15.71 -11.51
CA GLN A 308 15.27 14.60 -10.64
C GLN A 308 16.41 13.60 -10.44
N VAL A 309 16.76 13.34 -9.18
CA VAL A 309 17.83 12.41 -8.79
C VAL A 309 17.20 11.17 -8.15
N GLN A 310 17.59 9.98 -8.60
CA GLN A 310 17.11 8.74 -8.01
C GLN A 310 18.10 8.18 -6.99
N VAL A 311 17.59 7.69 -5.86
CA VAL A 311 18.35 6.88 -4.89
C VAL A 311 18.88 5.63 -5.58
N ASN A 312 20.15 5.31 -5.33
CA ASN A 312 20.80 4.13 -5.90
C ASN A 312 21.55 3.35 -4.81
N PRO A 313 20.90 2.36 -4.18
CA PRO A 313 21.51 1.57 -3.12
C PRO A 313 22.72 0.77 -3.58
N LYS A 314 22.85 0.44 -4.88
CA LYS A 314 23.99 -0.36 -5.42
C LYS A 314 25.33 0.37 -5.32
N VAL A 315 25.30 1.70 -5.24
CA VAL A 315 26.49 2.56 -5.12
C VAL A 315 26.46 3.37 -3.82
N GLU A 316 25.69 2.92 -2.82
CA GLU A 316 25.54 3.58 -1.51
C GLU A 316 25.05 5.04 -1.60
N PHE A 317 24.32 5.37 -2.67
CA PHE A 317 23.75 6.70 -2.88
C PHE A 317 22.34 6.75 -2.29
N HIS A 318 22.22 7.25 -1.06
CA HIS A 318 20.99 7.33 -0.27
C HIS A 318 20.47 8.77 -0.12
N PHE A 319 19.27 8.94 0.45
CA PHE A 319 18.63 10.26 0.65
C PHE A 319 19.56 11.28 1.32
N ALA A 320 20.18 10.95 2.46
CA ALA A 320 21.09 11.85 3.17
C ALA A 320 22.30 12.28 2.33
N THR A 321 22.97 11.33 1.66
CA THR A 321 24.15 11.60 0.82
C THR A 321 23.78 12.42 -0.42
N GLY A 322 22.64 12.10 -1.04
CA GLY A 322 22.13 12.83 -2.19
C GLY A 322 21.70 14.25 -1.82
N LEU A 323 20.99 14.44 -0.71
CA LEU A 323 20.61 15.76 -0.23
C LEU A 323 21.82 16.67 0.06
N ARG A 324 22.89 16.12 0.67
CA ARG A 324 24.16 16.85 0.84
C ARG A 324 24.79 17.25 -0.50
N SER A 325 24.60 16.45 -1.52
CA SER A 325 25.14 16.72 -2.85
C SER A 325 24.32 17.78 -3.58
N ILE A 326 22.99 17.71 -3.48
CA ILE A 326 22.03 18.69 -4.00
C ILE A 326 22.36 20.10 -3.53
N LEU A 327 22.74 20.28 -2.26
CA LEU A 327 23.13 21.59 -1.71
C LEU A 327 24.33 22.25 -2.42
N ARG A 328 25.16 21.49 -3.13
CA ARG A 328 26.29 22.03 -3.92
C ARG A 328 25.89 22.39 -5.35
N HIS A 329 24.64 22.17 -5.72
CA HIS A 329 24.11 22.49 -7.04
C HIS A 329 23.36 23.83 -7.08
N ASP A 330 23.45 24.66 -6.03
CA ASP A 330 22.76 25.97 -5.97
C ASP A 330 21.24 25.88 -6.23
N PRO A 331 20.49 25.01 -5.51
CA PRO A 331 19.05 24.89 -5.67
C PRO A 331 18.29 26.03 -4.99
N ASP A 332 17.14 26.42 -5.53
CA ASP A 332 16.17 27.28 -4.83
C ASP A 332 15.15 26.43 -4.04
N ILE A 333 14.71 25.34 -4.68
CA ILE A 333 13.67 24.44 -4.17
C ILE A 333 14.19 23.01 -4.19
N ILE A 334 13.98 22.30 -3.10
CA ILE A 334 14.42 20.91 -2.94
C ILE A 334 13.21 20.05 -2.60
N MET A 335 13.05 18.91 -3.27
CA MET A 335 12.09 17.89 -2.86
C MET A 335 12.82 16.62 -2.43
N VAL A 336 12.53 16.16 -1.21
CA VAL A 336 13.05 14.91 -0.67
C VAL A 336 11.88 13.93 -0.60
N GLY A 337 11.92 12.86 -1.39
CA GLY A 337 10.81 11.93 -1.59
C GLY A 337 10.16 11.47 -0.29
N GLU A 338 10.98 11.17 0.73
CA GLU A 338 10.51 10.86 2.08
C GLU A 338 11.60 11.04 3.13
N VAL A 339 11.18 11.30 4.37
CA VAL A 339 12.05 11.29 5.55
C VAL A 339 11.72 10.04 6.38
N ARG A 340 12.62 9.04 6.33
CA ARG A 340 12.48 7.78 7.08
C ARG A 340 13.33 7.73 8.35
N ASP A 341 14.46 8.43 8.33
CA ASP A 341 15.53 8.32 9.31
C ASP A 341 15.93 9.71 9.86
N PRO A 342 16.55 9.76 11.04
CA PRO A 342 16.90 11.01 11.70
C PRO A 342 17.95 11.82 10.96
N GLU A 343 18.86 11.18 10.23
CA GLU A 343 19.92 11.88 9.50
C GLU A 343 19.32 12.67 8.34
N THR A 344 18.45 12.06 7.54
CA THR A 344 17.73 12.73 6.45
C THR A 344 16.84 13.85 7.00
N ALA A 345 16.16 13.62 8.12
CA ALA A 345 15.34 14.63 8.80
C ALA A 345 16.16 15.86 9.22
N GLU A 346 17.32 15.64 9.84
CA GLU A 346 18.20 16.70 10.33
C GLU A 346 18.76 17.53 9.18
N ILE A 347 19.20 16.89 8.09
CA ILE A 347 19.73 17.59 6.92
C ILE A 347 18.61 18.41 6.26
N ALA A 348 17.42 17.84 6.05
CA ALA A 348 16.30 18.54 5.41
C ALA A 348 15.88 19.80 6.19
N ILE A 349 15.85 19.71 7.52
CA ILE A 349 15.55 20.85 8.41
C ILE A 349 16.64 21.92 8.37
N LYS A 350 17.92 21.52 8.42
CA LYS A 350 19.03 22.47 8.28
C LYS A 350 19.02 23.15 6.92
N THR A 351 18.73 22.42 5.84
CA THR A 351 18.58 22.96 4.49
C THR A 351 17.48 24.02 4.42
N ALA A 352 16.35 23.78 5.08
CA ALA A 352 15.27 24.76 5.15
C ALA A 352 15.68 26.04 5.91
N LEU A 353 16.48 25.91 6.97
CA LEU A 353 17.01 27.05 7.73
C LEU A 353 18.08 27.85 6.96
N THR A 354 18.75 27.25 5.97
CA THR A 354 19.75 27.94 5.14
C THR A 354 19.15 28.68 3.94
N GLY A 355 17.83 28.90 3.92
CA GLY A 355 17.17 29.72 2.91
C GLY A 355 16.58 28.95 1.73
N HIS A 356 16.43 27.63 1.83
CA HIS A 356 15.82 26.80 0.78
C HIS A 356 14.36 26.49 1.11
N LEU A 357 13.51 26.41 0.09
CA LEU A 357 12.17 25.83 0.23
C LEU A 357 12.26 24.31 0.03
N VAL A 358 11.90 23.55 1.06
CA VAL A 358 12.01 22.09 1.06
C VAL A 358 10.62 21.46 1.11
N PHE A 359 10.36 20.51 0.22
CA PHE A 359 9.20 19.64 0.29
C PHE A 359 9.63 18.23 0.67
N SER A 360 8.88 17.57 1.55
CA SER A 360 9.11 16.17 1.84
C SER A 360 7.86 15.43 2.29
N THR A 361 7.97 14.13 2.47
CA THR A 361 6.88 13.29 2.97
C THR A 361 7.20 12.57 4.27
N LEU A 362 6.15 12.34 5.07
CA LEU A 362 6.17 11.50 6.26
C LEU A 362 5.01 10.51 6.24
N HIS A 363 5.15 9.44 7.02
CA HIS A 363 4.09 8.45 7.21
C HIS A 363 3.40 8.63 8.57
N THR A 364 2.59 9.67 8.69
CA THR A 364 1.74 9.91 9.87
C THR A 364 0.26 9.91 9.49
N ASN A 365 -0.59 9.66 10.49
CA ASN A 365 -2.03 9.54 10.27
C ASN A 365 -2.72 10.89 10.09
N ASP A 366 -2.22 11.93 10.77
CA ASP A 366 -2.75 13.29 10.75
C ASP A 366 -1.58 14.30 10.71
N ALA A 367 -1.92 15.58 10.55
CA ALA A 367 -0.93 16.63 10.37
C ALA A 367 -0.15 16.92 11.66
N SER A 368 -0.84 16.91 12.81
CA SER A 368 -0.25 17.18 14.13
C SER A 368 0.75 16.11 14.58
N SER A 369 0.47 14.85 14.24
CA SER A 369 1.35 13.71 14.47
C SER A 369 2.67 13.82 13.70
N GLY A 370 2.71 14.61 12.61
CA GLY A 370 3.95 14.93 11.89
C GLY A 370 4.99 15.64 12.77
N ILE A 371 4.52 16.56 13.62
CA ILE A 371 5.37 17.31 14.56
C ILE A 371 6.00 16.35 15.57
N THR A 372 5.17 15.56 16.25
CA THR A 372 5.64 14.62 17.26
C THR A 372 6.56 13.58 16.65
N ARG A 373 6.28 13.13 15.40
CA ARG A 373 7.14 12.18 14.69
C ARG A 373 8.55 12.71 14.43
N LEU A 374 8.72 13.99 14.12
CA LEU A 374 10.05 14.60 13.99
C LEU A 374 10.78 14.66 15.34
N ILE A 375 10.07 15.04 16.40
CA ILE A 375 10.61 15.07 17.77
C ILE A 375 11.03 13.68 18.22
N ASP A 376 10.22 12.65 17.95
CA ASP A 376 10.51 11.25 18.26
C ASP A 376 11.69 10.69 17.45
N MET A 377 11.95 11.24 16.26
CA MET A 377 13.16 10.95 15.49
C MET A 377 14.40 11.64 16.07
N GLY A 378 14.27 12.52 17.07
CA GLY A 378 15.39 13.21 17.70
C GLY A 378 15.67 14.60 17.13
N ILE A 379 14.75 15.16 16.35
CA ILE A 379 14.83 16.57 15.95
C ILE A 379 14.40 17.45 17.13
N GLU A 380 15.23 18.44 17.45
CA GLU A 380 14.91 19.37 18.52
C GLU A 380 13.68 20.23 18.20
N SER A 381 12.82 20.45 19.20
CA SER A 381 11.54 21.15 19.03
C SER A 381 11.70 22.57 18.51
N TYR A 382 12.77 23.27 18.90
CA TYR A 382 13.05 24.61 18.39
C TYR A 382 13.41 24.62 16.89
N LEU A 383 14.05 23.56 16.39
CA LEU A 383 14.32 23.42 14.95
C LEU A 383 13.01 23.18 14.20
N VAL A 384 12.15 22.30 14.70
CA VAL A 384 10.83 22.05 14.11
C VAL A 384 10.01 23.36 14.05
N ALA A 385 9.96 24.10 15.16
CA ALA A 385 9.21 25.35 15.24
C ALA A 385 9.76 26.46 14.33
N SER A 386 11.07 26.50 14.09
CA SER A 386 11.71 27.55 13.27
C SER A 386 11.80 27.22 11.78
N SER A 387 11.87 25.94 11.41
CA SER A 387 12.06 25.53 10.01
C SER A 387 10.77 25.12 9.30
N VAL A 388 9.82 24.52 10.03
CA VAL A 388 8.64 23.91 9.40
C VAL A 388 7.55 24.96 9.17
N GLU A 389 6.99 24.98 7.97
CA GLU A 389 5.95 25.93 7.58
C GLU A 389 4.56 25.32 7.63
N ALA A 390 4.44 24.05 7.26
CA ALA A 390 3.18 23.32 7.31
C ALA A 390 3.36 21.80 7.37
N PHE A 391 2.40 21.14 8.01
CA PHE A 391 2.13 19.72 7.83
C PHE A 391 0.80 19.55 7.10
N VAL A 392 0.78 18.77 6.04
CA VAL A 392 -0.42 18.48 5.25
C VAL A 392 -0.72 17.00 5.33
N ALA A 393 -1.74 16.60 6.08
CA ALA A 393 -2.22 15.23 6.01
C ALA A 393 -3.17 15.03 4.82
N GLN A 394 -3.04 13.89 4.16
CA GLN A 394 -3.78 13.57 2.95
C GLN A 394 -4.36 12.15 2.97
N ARG A 395 -5.57 12.00 2.45
CA ARG A 395 -6.22 10.73 2.11
C ARG A 395 -6.84 10.83 0.72
N LEU A 396 -7.01 9.67 0.05
CA LEU A 396 -7.81 9.60 -1.17
C LEU A 396 -9.15 8.97 -0.84
N VAL A 397 -10.22 9.57 -1.35
CA VAL A 397 -11.57 9.00 -1.36
C VAL A 397 -12.02 8.79 -2.79
N ARG A 398 -12.80 7.74 -3.03
CA ARG A 398 -13.37 7.47 -4.35
C ARG A 398 -14.50 8.47 -4.66
N VAL A 399 -14.59 8.86 -5.92
CA VAL A 399 -15.62 9.78 -6.41
C VAL A 399 -16.83 8.98 -6.86
N ILE A 400 -18.03 9.42 -6.49
CA ILE A 400 -19.28 8.80 -6.96
C ILE A 400 -19.33 8.88 -8.48
N CYS A 401 -19.65 7.77 -9.13
CA CYS A 401 -19.77 7.73 -10.58
C CYS A 401 -20.82 8.75 -11.08
N PRO A 402 -20.46 9.66 -12.00
CA PRO A 402 -21.37 10.70 -12.46
C PRO A 402 -22.59 10.17 -13.23
N GLU A 403 -22.47 9.00 -13.87
CA GLU A 403 -23.55 8.41 -14.67
C GLU A 403 -24.61 7.67 -13.84
N CYS A 404 -24.26 7.17 -12.66
CA CYS A 404 -25.19 6.42 -11.79
C CYS A 404 -25.37 7.05 -10.40
N LYS A 405 -25.01 8.33 -10.26
CA LYS A 405 -25.20 9.09 -9.03
C LYS A 405 -26.69 9.24 -8.74
N THR A 406 -27.11 8.78 -7.57
CA THR A 406 -28.51 8.86 -7.09
C THR A 406 -28.55 9.33 -5.65
N VAL A 407 -29.68 9.86 -5.21
CA VAL A 407 -29.90 10.23 -3.81
C VAL A 407 -29.94 8.95 -2.96
N ASP A 408 -29.24 8.96 -1.84
CA ASP A 408 -29.24 7.87 -0.88
C ASP A 408 -30.26 8.11 0.23
N GLU A 409 -31.45 7.56 0.05
CA GLU A 409 -32.51 7.55 1.08
C GLU A 409 -32.24 6.55 2.20
N SER A 410 -31.29 5.62 2.01
CA SER A 410 -31.00 4.53 2.96
C SER A 410 -29.93 4.90 4.00
N CYS A 411 -29.38 6.11 3.95
CA CYS A 411 -28.34 6.53 4.87
C CYS A 411 -28.86 6.60 6.32
N MET A 412 -28.14 5.96 7.24
CA MET A 412 -28.53 5.90 8.66
C MET A 412 -28.60 7.31 9.28
N PRO A 413 -29.62 7.61 10.12
CA PRO A 413 -29.74 8.90 10.80
C PRO A 413 -28.50 9.30 11.59
N GLY A 414 -27.80 8.33 12.22
CA GLY A 414 -26.59 8.59 13.00
C GLY A 414 -25.44 9.20 12.21
N VAL A 415 -25.32 8.87 10.91
CA VAL A 415 -24.30 9.46 10.02
C VAL A 415 -24.64 10.91 9.70
N LYS A 416 -25.92 11.20 9.42
CA LYS A 416 -26.39 12.58 9.22
C LYS A 416 -26.17 13.45 10.46
N SER A 417 -26.45 12.92 11.65
CA SER A 417 -26.19 13.61 12.92
C SER A 417 -24.70 13.85 13.16
N GLU A 418 -23.82 12.92 12.77
CA GLU A 418 -22.37 13.12 12.86
C GLU A 418 -21.91 14.24 11.91
N ILE A 419 -22.36 14.23 10.65
CA ILE A 419 -22.04 15.27 9.67
C ILE A 419 -22.48 16.64 10.21
N ALA A 420 -23.71 16.75 10.71
CA ALA A 420 -24.24 17.99 11.28
C ALA A 420 -23.37 18.49 12.44
N ARG A 421 -23.06 17.61 13.41
CA ARG A 421 -22.23 17.95 14.57
C ARG A 421 -20.82 18.36 14.18
N SER A 422 -20.16 17.60 13.29
CA SER A 422 -18.77 17.85 12.89
C SER A 422 -18.61 19.14 12.09
N LEU A 423 -19.62 19.53 11.32
CA LEU A 423 -19.60 20.75 10.50
C LEU A 423 -20.26 21.96 11.18
N GLY A 424 -20.93 21.76 12.32
CA GLY A 424 -21.65 22.81 13.03
C GLY A 424 -22.93 23.25 12.30
N LEU A 425 -23.58 22.33 11.59
CA LEU A 425 -24.86 22.57 10.92
C LEU A 425 -26.02 22.46 11.92
N SER A 426 -27.10 23.19 11.67
CA SER A 426 -28.31 23.14 12.48
C SER A 426 -29.11 21.85 12.19
N GLU A 427 -29.91 21.39 13.14
CA GLU A 427 -30.80 20.23 12.93
C GLU A 427 -31.88 20.47 11.86
N GLN A 428 -32.03 21.73 11.41
CA GLN A 428 -32.98 22.16 10.39
C GLN A 428 -32.38 22.09 8.97
N ASP A 429 -31.06 21.90 8.84
CA ASP A 429 -30.40 21.79 7.55
C ASP A 429 -30.69 20.42 6.92
N GLU A 430 -31.35 20.40 5.76
CA GLU A 430 -31.67 19.17 5.05
C GLU A 430 -30.41 18.55 4.44
N ILE A 431 -29.88 17.52 5.11
CA ILE A 431 -28.69 16.79 4.63
C ILE A 431 -29.11 15.76 3.57
N THR A 432 -28.86 16.13 2.31
CA THR A 432 -28.95 15.22 1.16
C THR A 432 -27.62 14.48 0.99
N ILE A 433 -27.69 13.16 0.87
CA ILE A 433 -26.53 12.29 0.65
C ILE A 433 -26.72 11.57 -0.69
N TYR A 434 -25.61 11.31 -1.37
CA TYR A 434 -25.60 10.62 -2.66
C TYR A 434 -24.85 9.30 -2.57
N ARG A 435 -25.20 8.38 -3.47
CA ARG A 435 -24.49 7.12 -3.71
C ARG A 435 -24.42 6.82 -5.20
N GLY A 436 -23.48 5.98 -5.61
CA GLY A 436 -23.47 5.40 -6.95
C GLY A 436 -24.27 4.10 -6.97
N ALA A 437 -25.26 3.99 -7.86
CA ALA A 437 -26.07 2.78 -7.99
C ALA A 437 -25.32 1.59 -8.63
N GLY A 438 -24.23 1.87 -9.35
CA GLY A 438 -23.53 0.90 -10.18
C GLY A 438 -24.06 0.91 -11.62
N CYS A 439 -23.18 1.13 -12.57
CA CYS A 439 -23.43 1.07 -14.01
C CYS A 439 -22.19 0.52 -14.73
N ASP A 440 -22.30 0.33 -16.04
CA ASP A 440 -21.21 -0.25 -16.83
C ASP A 440 -19.98 0.66 -16.92
N HIS A 441 -20.16 1.98 -16.94
CA HIS A 441 -19.07 2.95 -16.92
C HIS A 441 -18.17 2.82 -15.68
N CYS A 442 -18.77 2.58 -14.51
CA CYS A 442 -18.03 2.36 -13.26
C CYS A 442 -17.72 0.89 -12.97
N ASN A 443 -17.96 -0.03 -13.93
CA ASN A 443 -17.86 -1.47 -13.73
C ASN A 443 -18.66 -1.97 -12.51
N GLN A 444 -19.88 -1.44 -12.32
CA GLN A 444 -20.79 -1.79 -11.24
C GLN A 444 -20.25 -1.48 -9.83
N THR A 445 -19.20 -0.67 -9.70
CA THR A 445 -18.63 -0.30 -8.39
C THR A 445 -19.35 0.86 -7.73
N GLY A 446 -20.06 1.70 -8.49
CA GLY A 446 -20.64 2.96 -8.04
C GLY A 446 -19.65 4.13 -7.97
N TYR A 447 -18.36 3.91 -8.26
CA TYR A 447 -17.31 4.93 -8.16
C TYR A 447 -16.51 5.06 -9.46
N TYR A 448 -16.03 6.27 -9.75
CA TYR A 448 -15.19 6.52 -10.91
C TYR A 448 -14.12 7.57 -10.61
N GLY A 449 -12.89 7.12 -10.34
CA GLY A 449 -11.78 7.99 -9.97
C GLY A 449 -11.70 8.27 -8.47
N ARG A 450 -10.73 9.12 -8.10
CA ARG A 450 -10.42 9.48 -6.71
C ARG A 450 -10.10 10.97 -6.61
N ILE A 451 -10.42 11.55 -5.46
CA ILE A 451 -9.99 12.89 -5.07
C ILE A 451 -9.27 12.83 -3.73
N ALA A 452 -8.43 13.83 -3.46
CA ALA A 452 -7.76 13.95 -2.19
C ALA A 452 -8.56 14.80 -1.19
N VAL A 453 -8.56 14.35 0.07
CA VAL A 453 -9.05 15.10 1.23
C VAL A 453 -7.85 15.48 2.07
N TYR A 454 -7.81 16.75 2.48
CA TYR A 454 -6.64 17.36 3.10
C TYR A 454 -6.94 17.86 4.51
N GLU A 455 -5.92 17.87 5.35
CA GLU A 455 -5.87 18.57 6.64
C GLU A 455 -4.55 19.35 6.66
N ILE A 456 -4.65 20.68 6.58
CA ILE A 456 -3.49 21.56 6.40
C ILE A 456 -3.23 22.33 7.70
N LEU A 457 -2.22 21.90 8.44
CA LEU A 457 -1.73 22.55 9.65
C LEU A 457 -0.61 23.53 9.31
N MET A 458 -0.94 24.82 9.29
CA MET A 458 0.05 25.90 9.17
C MET A 458 0.72 26.16 10.52
N LEU A 459 2.04 26.33 10.54
CA LEU A 459 2.78 26.67 11.76
C LEU A 459 2.85 28.20 11.91
N ASP A 460 1.87 28.75 12.62
CA ASP A 460 1.92 30.13 13.11
C ASP A 460 2.60 30.24 14.48
N ASP A 461 2.78 31.46 14.98
CA ASP A 461 3.51 31.71 16.23
C ASP A 461 2.90 31.02 17.45
N VAL A 462 1.59 30.80 17.48
CA VAL A 462 0.91 30.10 18.58
C VAL A 462 1.21 28.61 18.52
N ILE A 463 1.13 28.01 17.32
CA ILE A 463 1.52 26.61 17.14
C ILE A 463 3.02 26.44 17.41
N ARG A 464 3.88 27.33 16.90
CA ARG A 464 5.32 27.30 17.14
C ARG A 464 5.67 27.34 18.62
N ALA A 465 5.04 28.24 19.39
CA ALA A 465 5.21 28.29 20.83
C ALA A 465 4.79 26.98 21.50
N ALA A 466 3.64 26.42 21.11
CA ALA A 466 3.18 25.13 21.62
C ALA A 466 4.16 23.99 21.30
N VAL A 467 4.80 23.98 20.12
CA VAL A 467 5.79 22.94 19.75
C VAL A 467 6.99 22.92 20.70
N LEU A 468 7.41 24.07 21.24
CA LEU A 468 8.57 24.16 22.14
C LEU A 468 8.38 23.34 23.42
N ASP A 469 7.15 23.30 23.93
CA ASP A 469 6.78 22.56 25.15
C ASP A 469 6.68 21.04 24.95
N LYS A 470 6.97 20.54 23.74
CA LYS A 470 6.87 19.12 23.33
C LYS A 470 5.53 18.47 23.73
N PRO A 471 4.37 19.09 23.46
CA PRO A 471 3.07 18.56 23.83
C PRO A 471 2.70 17.34 22.98
N ARG A 472 1.71 16.59 23.45
CA ARG A 472 1.08 15.51 22.66
C ARG A 472 0.41 16.07 21.41
N SER A 473 0.39 15.28 20.33
CA SER A 473 -0.25 15.62 19.04
C SER A 473 -1.69 16.13 19.22
N ASP A 474 -2.48 15.48 20.09
CA ASP A 474 -3.88 15.83 20.36
C ASP A 474 -4.04 17.25 20.93
N HIS A 475 -3.05 17.75 21.69
CA HIS A 475 -3.06 19.11 22.20
C HIS A 475 -2.81 20.13 21.09
N ILE A 476 -1.83 19.86 20.22
CA ILE A 476 -1.56 20.71 19.04
C ILE A 476 -2.77 20.74 18.11
N LYS A 477 -3.38 19.57 17.85
CA LYS A 477 -4.59 19.46 17.03
C LYS A 477 -5.72 20.32 17.60
N ARG A 478 -5.95 20.30 18.92
CA ARG A 478 -6.97 21.13 19.57
C ARG A 478 -6.71 22.64 19.40
N ILE A 479 -5.46 23.08 19.57
CA ILE A 479 -5.09 24.49 19.36
C ILE A 479 -5.36 24.86 17.89
N ALA A 480 -4.93 24.03 16.95
CA ALA A 480 -5.11 24.25 15.53
C ALA A 480 -6.58 24.30 15.12
N MET A 481 -7.43 23.40 15.65
CA MET A 481 -8.87 23.39 15.38
C MET A 481 -9.56 24.68 15.85
N ARG A 482 -9.18 25.21 17.03
CA ARG A 482 -9.68 26.51 17.51
C ARG A 482 -9.26 27.67 16.61
N ARG A 483 -8.17 27.52 15.87
CA ARG A 483 -7.65 28.51 14.91
C ARG A 483 -8.14 28.28 13.48
N GLY A 484 -9.12 27.39 13.28
CA GLY A 484 -9.76 27.18 11.99
C GLY A 484 -9.17 26.03 11.16
N LEU A 485 -8.32 25.17 11.73
CA LEU A 485 -7.97 23.89 11.09
C LEU A 485 -9.25 23.07 10.87
N LYS A 486 -9.47 22.65 9.63
CA LYS A 486 -10.47 21.63 9.28
C LYS A 486 -9.77 20.28 9.21
N THR A 487 -10.30 19.30 9.93
CA THR A 487 -9.74 17.95 10.01
C THR A 487 -9.97 17.19 8.70
N LEU A 488 -9.27 16.07 8.53
CA LEU A 488 -9.53 15.14 7.42
C LEU A 488 -11.00 14.70 7.38
N ARG A 489 -11.58 14.39 8.54
CA ARG A 489 -12.99 13.96 8.67
C ARG A 489 -13.95 15.07 8.25
N GLN A 490 -13.73 16.30 8.73
CA GLN A 490 -14.57 17.46 8.39
C GLN A 490 -14.50 17.80 6.89
N ASN A 491 -13.31 17.83 6.30
CA ASN A 491 -13.18 18.06 4.86
C ASN A 491 -13.80 16.91 4.04
N GLY A 492 -13.72 15.67 4.53
CA GLY A 492 -14.44 14.54 3.93
C GLY A 492 -15.95 14.71 3.99
N TRP A 493 -16.51 15.12 5.12
CA TRP A 493 -17.93 15.44 5.26
C TRP A 493 -18.41 16.55 4.35
N LYS A 494 -17.59 17.59 4.16
CA LYS A 494 -17.89 18.61 3.16
C LYS A 494 -17.98 18.02 1.74
N ALA A 495 -17.06 17.14 1.36
CA ALA A 495 -17.10 16.46 0.06
C ALA A 495 -18.32 15.53 -0.09
N VAL A 496 -18.85 14.98 1.00
CA VAL A 496 -20.11 14.21 1.00
C VAL A 496 -21.31 15.13 0.73
N LEU A 497 -21.37 16.29 1.38
CA LEU A 497 -22.43 17.28 1.15
C LEU A 497 -22.40 17.86 -0.27
N ASP A 498 -21.21 18.04 -0.83
CA ASP A 498 -21.03 18.44 -2.24
C ASP A 498 -21.39 17.29 -3.21
N GLY A 499 -21.74 16.11 -2.69
CA GLY A 499 -22.10 14.91 -3.44
C GLY A 499 -20.96 14.34 -4.27
N ILE A 500 -19.71 14.59 -3.87
CA ILE A 500 -18.52 14.10 -4.57
C ILE A 500 -18.22 12.67 -4.16
N THR A 501 -18.38 12.35 -2.87
CA THR A 501 -18.08 11.03 -2.30
C THR A 501 -19.21 10.57 -1.37
N THR A 502 -19.10 9.33 -0.90
CA THR A 502 -20.08 8.70 0.01
C THR A 502 -19.59 8.77 1.47
N PRO A 503 -20.50 8.71 2.46
CA PRO A 503 -20.09 8.68 3.85
C PRO A 503 -19.13 7.52 4.18
N ASP A 504 -19.38 6.32 3.65
CA ASP A 504 -18.57 5.12 3.89
C ASP A 504 -17.10 5.32 3.49
N GLU A 505 -16.85 6.01 2.38
CA GLU A 505 -15.50 6.31 1.92
C GLU A 505 -14.74 7.18 2.92
N VAL A 506 -15.37 8.23 3.41
CA VAL A 506 -14.76 9.10 4.42
C VAL A 506 -14.53 8.31 5.71
N VAL A 507 -15.47 7.46 6.14
CA VAL A 507 -15.30 6.65 7.34
C VAL A 507 -14.14 5.66 7.23
N ASN A 508 -13.98 5.04 6.08
CA ASN A 508 -12.94 4.03 5.88
C ASN A 508 -11.52 4.62 5.90
N VAL A 509 -11.33 5.88 5.49
CA VAL A 509 -10.00 6.48 5.37
C VAL A 509 -9.65 7.48 6.48
N THR A 510 -10.62 7.85 7.33
CA THR A 510 -10.45 8.82 8.41
C THR A 510 -10.80 8.25 9.78
N VAL A 511 -10.16 8.78 10.82
CA VAL A 511 -10.54 8.50 12.20
C VAL A 511 -11.61 9.50 12.63
N LYS A 512 -12.55 9.07 13.48
CA LYS A 512 -13.55 9.95 14.08
C LYS A 512 -12.84 11.06 14.88
N ASP A 513 -13.24 12.30 14.65
CA ASP A 513 -12.75 13.39 15.49
C ASP A 513 -13.36 13.28 16.89
N GLU A 514 -12.51 13.36 17.91
CA GLU A 514 -12.97 13.60 19.27
C GLU A 514 -13.54 15.03 19.32
N SER A 515 -14.78 15.18 19.80
CA SER A 515 -15.43 16.49 19.82
C SER A 515 -14.72 17.43 20.80
N ILE A 516 -14.71 18.74 20.51
CA ILE A 516 -14.11 19.76 21.37
C ILE A 516 -14.72 19.70 22.79
N GLU A 517 -15.98 19.30 22.90
CA GLU A 517 -16.74 19.15 24.16
C GLU A 517 -16.39 17.87 24.94
N GLU A 518 -16.30 16.70 24.29
CA GLU A 518 -15.84 15.45 24.92
C GLU A 518 -14.37 15.55 25.38
N LEU A 519 -13.56 16.34 24.66
CA LEU A 519 -12.17 16.67 25.00
C LEU A 519 -12.01 17.74 26.09
N ALA A 520 -13.04 18.55 26.34
CA ALA A 520 -13.07 19.50 27.45
C ALA A 520 -13.47 18.82 28.77
N GLY A 521 -14.34 17.80 28.71
CA GLY A 521 -14.79 17.03 29.87
C GLY A 521 -13.73 16.14 30.53
N THR A 522 -12.57 15.93 29.90
CA THR A 522 -11.46 15.13 30.43
C THR A 522 -10.31 15.97 31.02
N ALA A 523 -10.40 17.30 30.95
CA ALA A 523 -9.42 18.20 31.53
C ALA A 523 -9.82 18.60 32.96
N THR A 524 -9.41 17.80 33.96
CA THR A 524 -9.36 18.29 35.34
C THR A 524 -8.40 19.48 35.39
N PRO A 525 -8.78 20.67 35.91
CA PRO A 525 -7.86 21.78 36.03
C PRO A 525 -6.72 21.40 36.97
N ALA A 526 -5.47 21.60 36.53
CA ALA A 526 -4.33 21.58 37.43
C ALA A 526 -4.50 22.76 38.41
N GLY A 527 -4.97 22.45 39.62
CA GLY A 527 -5.22 23.44 40.66
C GLY A 527 -3.95 24.21 41.01
N GLU A 528 -4.10 25.53 41.07
CA GLU A 528 -3.16 26.47 41.66
C GLU A 528 -2.72 25.98 43.04
N ARG A 529 -1.41 25.77 43.23
CA ARG A 529 -0.85 25.53 44.56
C ARG A 529 -0.40 26.86 45.15
N SER A 530 -1.20 27.37 46.09
CA SER A 530 -0.80 28.41 47.02
C SER A 530 0.33 27.90 47.93
N ALA A 531 1.34 28.76 48.11
CA ALA A 531 2.46 28.53 49.01
C ALA A 531 2.01 28.57 50.49
N GLY A 532 2.54 27.63 51.29
CA GLY A 532 2.51 27.69 52.74
C GLY A 532 1.77 26.51 53.38
N GLU A 533 2.50 25.45 53.75
CA GLU A 533 2.53 24.87 55.11
C GLU A 533 3.39 23.59 55.15
N ALA A 534 4.03 23.38 56.29
CA ALA A 534 5.20 22.55 56.49
C ALA A 534 4.98 21.04 56.25
N ALA A 535 5.99 20.42 55.64
CA ALA A 535 6.07 18.98 55.42
C ALA A 535 6.14 18.22 56.76
N THR A 536 5.12 17.42 57.03
CA THR A 536 5.13 16.38 58.07
C THR A 536 5.60 15.07 57.40
N PRO A 537 6.43 14.22 58.04
CA PRO A 537 7.14 13.16 57.34
C PRO A 537 6.20 12.04 56.87
N LEU A 538 6.40 11.59 55.63
CA LEU A 538 5.74 10.42 55.06
C LEU A 538 6.09 9.15 55.85
N PRO A 539 5.12 8.24 56.08
CA PRO A 539 5.41 6.94 56.65
C PRO A 539 6.21 6.10 55.65
N THR A 540 7.27 5.47 56.15
CA THR A 540 8.09 4.50 55.44
C THR A 540 7.23 3.32 54.97
N ARG A 541 7.14 3.13 53.65
CA ARG A 541 6.59 1.92 53.03
C ARG A 541 7.73 1.07 52.48
N SER A 542 7.99 -0.02 53.20
CA SER A 542 8.68 -1.23 52.76
C SER A 542 8.05 -1.77 51.47
N GLY A 543 8.92 -2.24 50.56
CA GLY A 543 8.58 -2.51 49.17
C GLY A 543 7.74 -3.77 48.88
N GLY A 544 7.37 -3.86 47.60
CA GLY A 544 7.00 -5.10 46.91
C GLY A 544 5.52 -5.23 46.54
N ASN A 545 5.12 -4.68 45.37
CA ASN A 545 4.35 -5.36 44.29
C ASN A 545 3.50 -4.41 43.43
N GLY A 546 3.65 -4.56 42.11
CA GLY A 546 2.58 -4.45 41.11
C GLY A 546 2.08 -3.05 40.70
N LEU A 547 2.73 -2.44 39.70
CA LEU A 547 2.07 -1.45 38.83
C LEU A 547 1.24 -2.18 37.75
N PRO A 548 0.06 -1.68 37.34
CA PRO A 548 -0.70 -2.28 36.24
C PRO A 548 0.08 -2.13 34.93
N GLN A 549 0.36 -3.25 34.24
CA GLN A 549 1.00 -3.24 32.93
C GLN A 549 0.07 -2.63 31.88
N SER A 550 0.58 -1.68 31.09
CA SER A 550 -0.13 -1.16 29.92
C SER A 550 -0.27 -2.24 28.85
N ALA A 551 -1.40 -2.24 28.12
CA ALA A 551 -1.70 -3.18 27.03
C ALA A 551 -0.68 -3.14 25.87
N TYR A 552 0.24 -2.18 25.86
CA TYR A 552 1.35 -2.06 24.90
C TYR A 552 2.57 -2.94 25.23
N GLN A 553 2.60 -3.58 26.41
CA GLN A 553 3.71 -4.44 26.86
C GLN A 553 3.42 -5.94 26.77
N GLN A 554 2.38 -6.38 26.06
CA GLN A 554 2.18 -7.80 25.79
C GLN A 554 3.27 -8.32 24.85
N ARG A 555 4.34 -8.85 25.44
CA ARG A 555 5.43 -9.51 24.73
C ARG A 555 4.87 -10.77 24.05
N ILE A 556 5.06 -10.90 22.75
CA ILE A 556 4.60 -12.03 21.92
C ILE A 556 5.13 -13.38 22.44
N TYR A 557 6.34 -13.38 23.01
CA TYR A 557 6.95 -14.57 23.60
C TYR A 557 7.25 -14.38 25.09
N PRO A 558 6.93 -15.38 25.94
CA PRO A 558 7.37 -15.39 27.33
C PRO A 558 8.90 -15.43 27.42
N ARG A 559 9.44 -14.88 28.50
CA ARG A 559 10.90 -14.78 28.77
C ARG A 559 11.24 -15.42 30.10
N ILE A 560 12.37 -16.10 30.16
CA ILE A 560 12.97 -16.57 31.42
C ILE A 560 14.07 -15.60 31.88
N ASN A 561 14.23 -15.49 33.19
CA ASN A 561 15.36 -14.81 33.82
C ASN A 561 16.41 -15.79 34.38
N THR A 562 16.30 -17.06 34.00
CA THR A 562 17.17 -18.15 34.47
C THR A 562 18.39 -18.24 33.56
N PRO A 563 19.60 -18.44 34.13
CA PRO A 563 20.83 -18.59 33.34
C PRO A 563 20.73 -19.73 32.32
N ALA A 564 20.95 -19.42 31.04
CA ALA A 564 21.08 -20.40 29.97
C ALA A 564 22.46 -20.24 29.26
N PRO A 565 23.26 -21.31 29.17
CA PRO A 565 24.54 -21.27 28.47
C PRO A 565 24.35 -21.23 26.94
N PHE A 566 25.22 -20.49 26.27
CA PHE A 566 25.31 -20.46 24.82
C PHE A 566 26.72 -20.11 24.36
N SER A 567 27.08 -20.49 23.14
CA SER A 567 28.25 -19.94 22.46
C SER A 567 27.83 -19.04 21.30
N TYR A 568 28.69 -18.08 20.94
CA TYR A 568 28.47 -17.21 19.80
C TYR A 568 29.76 -16.93 19.05
N ARG A 569 29.65 -16.74 17.73
CA ARG A 569 30.73 -16.29 16.86
C ARG A 569 30.23 -15.20 15.91
N ARG A 570 31.06 -14.20 15.64
CA ARG A 570 30.71 -13.10 14.73
C ARG A 570 30.88 -13.57 13.28
N VAL A 571 29.86 -13.33 12.47
CA VAL A 571 29.92 -13.63 11.03
C VAL A 571 30.42 -12.41 10.29
N ARG A 572 31.57 -12.51 9.61
CA ARG A 572 32.10 -11.48 8.70
C ARG A 572 31.81 -11.91 7.27
N ARG A 573 31.12 -11.05 6.49
CA ARG A 573 31.09 -11.18 5.03
C ARG A 573 32.31 -10.44 4.48
N PRO A 574 33.17 -11.07 3.68
CA PRO A 574 34.14 -10.35 2.87
C PRO A 574 33.38 -9.45 1.88
N GLY A 575 33.91 -8.25 1.63
CA GLY A 575 33.46 -7.40 0.54
C GLY A 575 33.63 -8.10 -0.81
N VAL A 576 32.66 -7.88 -1.69
CA VAL A 576 32.55 -8.31 -3.09
C VAL A 576 33.85 -8.87 -3.69
N THR A 577 34.03 -10.19 -3.59
CA THR A 577 34.88 -11.00 -4.48
C THR A 577 34.22 -12.37 -4.66
N THR A 578 34.50 -13.01 -5.78
CA THR A 578 33.71 -14.05 -6.46
C THR A 578 33.71 -15.44 -5.83
N ASP A 579 33.95 -15.57 -4.51
CA ASP A 579 33.80 -16.82 -3.76
C ASP A 579 33.20 -16.55 -2.35
N PRO A 580 32.10 -17.21 -1.95
CA PRO A 580 31.43 -16.94 -0.69
C PRO A 580 32.04 -17.79 0.44
N VAL A 581 33.28 -17.51 0.83
CA VAL A 581 33.80 -18.07 2.08
C VAL A 581 33.33 -17.17 3.22
N VAL A 582 32.39 -17.65 4.02
CA VAL A 582 31.95 -16.98 5.25
C VAL A 582 33.09 -17.05 6.26
N GLU A 583 33.65 -15.90 6.64
CA GLU A 583 34.65 -15.85 7.70
C GLU A 583 33.97 -15.78 9.06
N TYR A 584 34.27 -16.77 9.91
CA TYR A 584 33.83 -16.81 11.29
C TYR A 584 34.90 -16.22 12.20
N GLY A 585 34.50 -15.32 13.09
CA GLY A 585 35.34 -14.89 14.21
C GLY A 585 35.52 -15.99 15.26
N GLU A 586 36.29 -15.69 16.30
CA GLU A 586 36.48 -16.60 17.44
C GLU A 586 35.15 -16.96 18.11
N GLU A 587 34.99 -18.23 18.46
CA GLU A 587 33.87 -18.72 19.25
C GLU A 587 34.04 -18.34 20.72
N ARG A 588 32.98 -17.81 21.33
CA ARG A 588 32.96 -17.37 22.72
C ARG A 588 31.79 -17.98 23.46
N GLN A 589 32.02 -18.38 24.71
CA GLN A 589 30.97 -18.88 25.59
C GLN A 589 30.44 -17.75 26.48
N ALA A 590 29.12 -17.73 26.68
CA ALA A 590 28.44 -16.74 27.51
C ALA A 590 27.18 -17.32 28.16
N MET A 591 26.63 -16.56 29.10
CA MET A 591 25.39 -16.89 29.81
C MET A 591 24.35 -15.81 29.57
N THR A 592 23.16 -16.20 29.12
CA THR A 592 22.01 -15.28 29.03
C THR A 592 21.09 -15.49 30.22
N HIS A 593 20.60 -14.38 30.78
CA HIS A 593 19.52 -14.38 31.78
C HIS A 593 18.26 -13.74 31.18
N ASP A 594 18.13 -13.68 29.85
CA ASP A 594 17.00 -13.03 29.20
C ASP A 594 16.75 -13.73 27.86
N LEU A 595 16.13 -14.92 27.91
CA LEU A 595 15.89 -15.78 26.75
C LEU A 595 14.39 -15.84 26.42
N SER A 596 14.06 -15.66 25.15
CA SER A 596 12.73 -15.89 24.55
C SER A 596 12.85 -16.70 23.26
N ALA A 597 11.73 -17.25 22.77
CA ALA A 597 11.70 -17.87 21.44
C ALA A 597 11.92 -16.87 20.27
N GLY A 598 11.88 -15.55 20.54
CA GLY A 598 12.14 -14.50 19.56
C GLY A 598 13.55 -13.89 19.62
N GLY A 599 14.35 -14.22 20.63
CA GLY A 599 15.67 -13.62 20.83
C GLY A 599 16.13 -13.63 22.29
N MET A 600 17.34 -13.14 22.52
CA MET A 600 17.95 -13.09 23.86
C MET A 600 18.70 -11.79 24.14
N CYS A 601 19.01 -11.51 25.41
CA CYS A 601 20.01 -10.51 25.78
C CYS A 601 21.11 -11.13 26.65
N PHE A 602 22.34 -10.72 26.44
CA PHE A 602 23.52 -11.19 27.18
C PHE A 602 24.51 -10.06 27.40
N TYR A 603 25.54 -10.34 28.19
CA TYR A 603 26.64 -9.41 28.45
C TYR A 603 27.93 -9.98 27.86
N CYS A 604 28.74 -9.12 27.23
CA CYS A 604 30.07 -9.47 26.73
C CYS A 604 31.07 -8.33 26.96
N ASP A 605 32.35 -8.66 26.89
CA ASP A 605 33.44 -7.71 27.19
C ASP A 605 33.77 -6.78 26.02
N GLU A 606 33.09 -6.95 24.88
CA GLU A 606 33.31 -6.18 23.66
C GLU A 606 32.03 -5.52 23.17
N GLU A 607 32.18 -4.35 22.55
CA GLU A 607 31.09 -3.68 21.88
C GLU A 607 30.76 -4.39 20.56
N ILE A 608 29.57 -4.99 20.49
CA ILE A 608 29.03 -5.55 19.24
C ILE A 608 28.06 -4.52 18.63
N LYS A 609 28.39 -3.99 17.45
CA LYS A 609 27.57 -2.97 16.77
C LYS A 609 26.17 -3.49 16.43
N VAL A 610 25.17 -2.61 16.55
CA VAL A 610 23.80 -2.88 16.09
C VAL A 610 23.83 -3.21 14.60
N GLY A 611 23.08 -4.24 14.21
CA GLY A 611 23.05 -4.77 12.84
C GLY A 611 24.05 -5.89 12.56
N ALA A 612 25.03 -6.14 13.44
CA ALA A 612 25.95 -7.28 13.30
C ALA A 612 25.20 -8.62 13.35
N VAL A 613 25.68 -9.59 12.58
CA VAL A 613 25.16 -10.97 12.57
C VAL A 613 26.08 -11.85 13.41
N LEU A 614 25.48 -12.56 14.35
CA LEU A 614 26.12 -13.55 15.20
C LEU A 614 25.54 -14.91 14.85
N GLU A 615 26.38 -15.93 14.79
CA GLU A 615 25.90 -17.29 14.89
C GLU A 615 25.94 -17.70 16.36
N ILE A 616 24.83 -18.25 16.83
CA ILE A 616 24.60 -18.60 18.22
C ILE A 616 24.28 -20.09 18.30
N GLU A 617 24.98 -20.80 19.18
CA GLU A 617 24.64 -22.15 19.61
C GLU A 617 24.07 -22.09 21.02
N LEU A 618 22.79 -22.40 21.15
CA LEU A 618 22.04 -22.44 22.40
C LEU A 618 21.97 -23.86 22.94
N THR A 619 22.44 -24.07 24.17
CA THR A 619 22.32 -25.36 24.85
C THR A 619 21.13 -25.33 25.82
N LEU A 620 20.05 -26.04 25.49
CA LEU A 620 18.89 -26.19 26.37
C LEU A 620 19.09 -27.41 27.29
N THR A 621 19.18 -27.17 28.59
CA THR A 621 19.42 -28.22 29.60
C THR A 621 18.10 -28.72 30.20
N GLY A 622 17.65 -29.91 29.75
CA GLY A 622 16.44 -30.59 30.25
C GLY A 622 16.69 -32.06 30.58
N GLU A 623 15.70 -32.92 30.34
CA GLU A 623 15.84 -34.39 30.43
C GLU A 623 16.77 -34.95 29.33
N GLU A 624 16.80 -34.28 28.18
CA GLU A 624 17.83 -34.44 27.14
C GLU A 624 18.45 -33.06 26.84
N THR A 625 19.77 -33.02 26.63
CA THR A 625 20.47 -31.81 26.19
C THR A 625 20.25 -31.61 24.70
N ARG A 626 19.65 -30.48 24.30
CA ARG A 626 19.46 -30.12 22.88
C ARG A 626 20.28 -28.86 22.56
N CYS A 627 21.13 -28.96 21.54
CA CYS A 627 21.85 -27.80 20.97
C CYS A 627 21.06 -27.23 19.79
N ILE A 628 20.91 -25.91 19.75
CA ILE A 628 20.20 -25.18 18.70
C ILE A 628 21.14 -24.17 18.07
N HIS A 629 21.39 -24.31 16.77
CA HIS A 629 22.20 -23.36 16.01
C HIS A 629 21.30 -22.35 15.30
N CYS A 630 21.60 -21.06 15.42
CA CYS A 630 20.88 -20.02 14.70
C CYS A 630 21.73 -18.75 14.47
N LEU A 631 21.58 -18.16 13.29
CA LEU A 631 21.97 -16.79 13.01
C LEU A 631 21.03 -15.81 13.75
N SER A 632 21.65 -14.78 14.30
CA SER A 632 21.01 -13.77 15.14
C SER A 632 21.50 -12.39 14.72
N ARG A 633 20.61 -11.39 14.73
CA ARG A 633 21.01 -10.00 14.48
C ARG A 633 20.94 -9.18 15.76
N VAL A 634 21.97 -8.39 16.01
CA VAL A 634 22.01 -7.44 17.12
C VAL A 634 21.04 -6.30 16.86
N CYS A 635 20.04 -6.16 17.73
CA CYS A 635 19.04 -5.07 17.66
C CYS A 635 19.34 -3.94 18.65
N ARG A 636 20.08 -4.21 19.73
CA ARG A 636 20.47 -3.21 20.71
C ARG A 636 21.81 -3.59 21.33
N SER A 637 22.68 -2.60 21.52
CA SER A 637 23.96 -2.72 22.22
C SER A 637 24.17 -1.46 23.06
N GLY A 638 24.75 -1.59 24.25
CA GLY A 638 25.06 -0.43 25.11
C GLY A 638 25.73 -0.80 26.42
N GLU A 639 26.48 0.15 26.99
CA GLU A 639 27.20 -0.02 28.26
C GLU A 639 26.26 -0.03 29.47
N ARG A 640 26.66 -0.77 30.51
CA ARG A 640 26.01 -0.72 31.83
C ARG A 640 26.68 0.38 32.67
N ASN A 641 25.96 1.46 32.95
CA ASN A 641 26.46 2.61 33.73
C ASN A 641 26.65 2.38 35.24
N ASP A 642 26.60 1.14 35.72
CA ASP A 642 26.73 0.84 37.16
C ASP A 642 27.78 -0.25 37.39
N SER A 643 28.80 0.11 38.18
CA SER A 643 29.88 -0.71 38.76
C SER A 643 31.06 -1.11 37.85
N GLN A 644 32.23 -1.30 38.50
CA GLN A 644 33.63 -1.35 38.01
C GLN A 644 34.00 -2.41 36.93
N ASP A 645 33.04 -2.92 36.17
CA ASP A 645 33.23 -4.00 35.20
C ASP A 645 32.56 -3.60 33.87
N ALA A 646 33.34 -3.10 32.91
CA ALA A 646 32.85 -2.55 31.63
C ALA A 646 32.33 -3.64 30.68
N ARG A 647 31.16 -4.21 30.99
CA ARG A 647 30.48 -5.20 30.13
C ARG A 647 29.36 -4.56 29.31
N HIS A 648 29.32 -4.90 28.04
CA HIS A 648 28.32 -4.43 27.08
C HIS A 648 27.09 -5.33 27.10
N ARG A 649 25.90 -4.74 27.24
CA ARG A 649 24.63 -5.45 27.10
C ARG A 649 24.28 -5.54 25.62
N VAL A 650 24.23 -6.76 25.10
CA VAL A 650 23.86 -7.04 23.70
C VAL A 650 22.51 -7.75 23.68
N CYS A 651 21.57 -7.25 22.88
CA CYS A 651 20.29 -7.90 22.62
C CYS A 651 20.19 -8.29 21.14
N VAL A 652 19.74 -9.51 20.91
CA VAL A 652 19.64 -10.12 19.58
C VAL A 652 18.25 -10.70 19.34
N TYR A 653 17.86 -10.77 18.07
CA TYR A 653 16.72 -11.58 17.62
C TYR A 653 17.19 -12.65 16.65
N PHE A 654 16.52 -13.81 16.69
CA PHE A 654 16.87 -14.97 15.86
C PHE A 654 16.38 -14.76 14.41
N LEU A 655 17.25 -15.01 13.43
CA LEU A 655 16.97 -14.82 12.00
C LEU A 655 16.47 -16.11 11.33
N ASP A 656 17.12 -17.25 11.60
CA ASP A 656 16.96 -18.50 10.82
C ASP A 656 16.63 -19.73 11.67
N MET A 657 16.12 -19.53 12.89
CA MET A 657 15.69 -20.64 13.76
C MET A 657 14.52 -21.40 13.14
N THR A 658 14.66 -22.73 13.01
CA THR A 658 13.61 -23.61 12.47
C THR A 658 12.35 -23.57 13.33
N THR A 659 11.20 -23.91 12.76
CA THR A 659 9.92 -23.99 13.51
C THR A 659 10.00 -25.01 14.64
N GLU A 660 10.75 -26.10 14.44
CA GLU A 660 10.95 -27.13 15.46
C GLU A 660 11.80 -26.62 16.63
N ASP A 661 12.93 -25.97 16.33
CA ASP A 661 13.81 -25.40 17.37
C ASP A 661 13.13 -24.26 18.12
N ARG A 662 12.35 -23.43 17.42
CA ARG A 662 11.54 -22.38 18.06
C ARG A 662 10.49 -22.96 19.01
N ARG A 663 9.90 -24.11 18.66
CA ARG A 663 8.99 -24.85 19.53
C ARG A 663 9.73 -25.42 20.73
N ALA A 664 10.93 -25.97 20.55
CA ALA A 664 11.77 -26.48 21.63
C ALA A 664 12.16 -25.39 22.64
N VAL A 665 12.60 -24.20 22.17
CA VAL A 665 12.88 -23.03 23.03
C VAL A 665 11.62 -22.60 23.78
N SER A 666 10.46 -22.55 23.10
CA SER A 666 9.19 -22.17 23.72
C SER A 666 8.77 -23.16 24.82
N GLN A 667 8.92 -24.46 24.58
CA GLN A 667 8.63 -25.52 25.55
C GLN A 667 9.58 -25.47 26.75
N TYR A 668 10.87 -25.24 26.51
CA TYR A 668 11.87 -25.06 27.57
C TYR A 668 11.52 -23.87 28.49
N ILE A 669 11.18 -22.73 27.89
CA ILE A 669 10.74 -21.53 28.62
C ILE A 669 9.47 -21.81 29.43
N GLN A 670 8.48 -22.50 28.84
CA GLN A 670 7.26 -22.87 29.56
C GLN A 670 7.52 -23.84 30.71
N LYS A 671 8.45 -24.80 30.57
CA LYS A 671 8.83 -25.74 31.64
C LYS A 671 9.48 -25.00 32.82
N ILE A 672 10.34 -24.01 32.55
CA ILE A 672 10.97 -23.18 33.60
C ILE A 672 9.95 -22.25 34.28
N LEU A 673 9.04 -21.65 33.51
CA LEU A 673 8.02 -20.78 34.08
C LEU A 673 6.97 -21.56 34.90
N SER A 674 6.67 -22.80 34.51
CA SER A 674 5.78 -23.69 35.26
C SER A 674 6.44 -24.28 36.52
N SER A 675 7.76 -24.55 36.49
CA SER A 675 8.48 -24.96 37.71
C SER A 675 8.65 -23.82 38.72
N ALA A 676 8.74 -22.57 38.25
CA ALA A 676 8.79 -21.38 39.11
C ALA A 676 7.44 -21.03 39.78
N THR A 677 6.32 -21.63 39.35
CA THR A 677 4.96 -21.35 39.86
C THR A 677 4.40 -22.41 40.81
N ASN A 678 5.18 -23.45 41.15
CA ASN A 678 4.85 -24.41 42.21
C ASN A 678 5.70 -24.17 43.46
N PRO A 679 5.18 -23.51 44.52
CA PRO A 679 5.74 -23.67 45.85
C PRO A 679 5.35 -25.07 46.32
N VAL A 680 6.33 -25.98 46.35
CA VAL A 680 6.17 -27.27 47.03
C VAL A 680 5.86 -26.99 48.49
N HIS A 681 4.69 -27.45 48.94
CA HIS A 681 4.46 -27.81 50.33
C HIS A 681 5.46 -28.89 50.72
N SER A 682 6.53 -28.50 51.42
CA SER A 682 7.21 -29.28 52.48
C SER A 682 8.32 -28.43 53.08
#